data_AF-A0A1H4M8N0-F1
#
_entry.id   AF-A0A1H4M8N0-F1
#
_cell.length_a   1.000
_cell.length_b   1.000
_cell.length_c   1.000
_cell.angle_alpha   90.00
_cell.angle_beta   90.00
_cell.angle_gamma   90.00
#
_symmetry.space_group_name_H-M   'P 1'
#
loop_
_entity.id
_entity.type
_entity.pdbx_description
1 polymer ?
#
loop_
_entity_poly.entity_id
_entity_poly.type
_entity_poly.pdbx_seq_one_letter_code
_entity_poly.pdbx_strand_id
1 'polypeptide(L)'
;MTSRISVGATARRGLRTLTALALPATTLALVGLGAPAAFAANPATDCVLAGDHFNCTLPYAFTGAEQTLVVPHGVHSVDVTAVGANASTYQGNAVDATPGRGAVVTANVSVTPGSTYYVRVGGPANISTGGWNGGGRSLGSGGGGGATDLRSLPGTDAATLSSRILVAGGGGGADINGANGGDAGLVGNDGTRSPATSNTPGKGATQVAGGAAGAGGSGATAGQLGVGGTGASPYGGGGGGGLYGGGGGGGGVFAGGTGGGGGSSLVPSGGTVAVNTAALAPQMKITYSSPITDADLAVGAPSVAAGVANPVTMTVTDGSASATVTPQALTIAPTGGTTGAACTATACSATEIGTYTVTGTYGTFVQKATFKVVAGAAASIDLTPATGTAAAGEQVDYTVTGTDTYGNALGDLTGQSLVTWTGPGGTNVACPSGVCKIDAVGDYTINASTPGAGGAAVTDSATLTVTAADVATLKLSPANAVVAAGQSRSYTVTGKDAFGNDLGDLTSSAAISFAPYDGGASTSCVTASCTPATAGVYQVTATVGGASATATLVVEAVATEVTVTPVSGIVFGADVPVSATVSSVAGTPTGTVQFSLDGTTVGVPVTVGSDGVAALPDVSGLHAGLHTLGAAYISADGSFARGNDESSFVVAKAPTTTTVTAATGKLTATVTGAGEPTGDVTFYVDGVDVGSAPLADGTATLEGTSNDGGSVVGASYAGDADHEASSASSSRKAPVVTPKADGQGHSGWFNGPVTVSFVCGSDVTSCPAPVVLAKEGAGQYVTRTVTGTDGGVTTVTAGPYNLDLTAPTASVSRVGDGKTYKGRARIGQCEGGDALSGLASCTVVTTGGPFGAMTSTATTTDVAGNVTTSTASYRVLGTWLARSKQVGSAWTLGKGSRRVLHVMSTKAPKLSGSDAVTASSFRMVGRTGAITGWVAFLTAPDSLKAGRTVSLKLTSSQGAQTVRLSITR
;
A
#
# COMPACT_ATOMS: atom_id res chain seq x y z
N MET A 1 24.60 6.92 36.02
CA MET A 1 25.99 7.08 35.52
C MET A 1 25.85 7.69 34.14
N THR A 2 26.07 8.98 33.91
CA THR A 2 27.26 9.81 34.19
C THR A 2 26.82 11.23 34.60
N SER A 3 27.44 11.74 35.67
CA SER A 3 27.17 13.05 36.29
C SER A 3 27.88 14.19 35.58
N ARG A 4 27.19 15.32 35.40
CA ARG A 4 27.67 16.64 35.85
C ARG A 4 26.50 17.45 36.44
N ILE A 5 26.60 17.62 37.76
CA ILE A 5 25.90 18.54 38.68
C ILE A 5 26.41 19.96 38.35
N SER A 6 25.62 21.04 38.30
CA SER A 6 24.86 21.73 39.37
C SER A 6 24.13 22.93 38.72
N VAL A 7 22.99 23.47 39.14
CA VAL A 7 21.96 23.21 40.17
C VAL A 7 20.75 23.98 39.63
N GLY A 8 19.61 23.31 39.50
CA GLY A 8 18.33 23.96 39.25
C GLY A 8 17.64 24.31 40.56
N ALA A 9 16.74 25.30 40.53
CA ALA A 9 15.53 25.32 41.35
C ALA A 9 14.48 26.26 40.73
N THR A 10 13.67 25.68 39.87
CA THR A 10 12.27 26.05 39.64
C THR A 10 11.45 25.84 40.93
N ALA A 11 10.46 26.71 41.21
CA ALA A 11 9.06 26.32 41.41
C ALA A 11 8.19 27.41 42.08
N ARG A 12 7.25 27.94 41.28
CA ARG A 12 5.77 27.91 41.44
C ARG A 12 5.08 28.31 42.76
N ARG A 13 3.97 29.04 42.50
CA ARG A 13 2.65 29.12 43.18
C ARG A 13 2.46 30.18 44.29
N GLY A 14 1.94 31.33 43.85
CA GLY A 14 0.55 31.74 44.05
C GLY A 14 0.08 32.10 45.46
N LEU A 15 -0.32 33.37 45.67
CA LEU A 15 -1.40 33.72 46.61
C LEU A 15 -1.96 35.14 46.38
N ARG A 16 -3.28 35.19 46.16
CA ARG A 16 -4.32 36.15 46.57
C ARG A 16 -3.98 37.63 46.82
N THR A 17 -4.71 38.47 46.05
CA THR A 17 -5.42 39.70 46.44
C THR A 17 -5.18 40.27 47.85
N LEU A 18 -4.63 41.49 47.91
CA LEU A 18 -4.87 42.44 49.00
C LEU A 18 -4.99 43.88 48.47
N THR A 19 -6.06 44.51 48.94
CA THR A 19 -6.46 45.92 48.83
C THR A 19 -5.34 46.90 49.17
N ALA A 20 -5.05 47.83 48.24
CA ALA A 20 -4.11 48.94 48.46
C ALA A 20 -4.84 50.14 49.09
N LEU A 21 -4.60 50.35 50.38
CA LEU A 21 -4.84 51.60 51.08
C LEU A 21 -3.61 52.50 50.84
N ALA A 22 -3.80 53.61 50.15
CA ALA A 22 -2.72 54.58 49.91
C ALA A 22 -2.42 55.37 51.19
N LEU A 23 -1.18 55.31 51.67
CA LEU A 23 -0.58 56.31 52.56
C LEU A 23 0.43 57.16 51.76
N PRO A 24 0.58 58.46 52.09
CA PRO A 24 1.43 59.36 51.33
C PRO A 24 2.91 59.21 51.67
N ALA A 25 3.74 59.66 50.73
CA ALA A 25 5.19 59.63 50.76
C ALA A 25 5.79 60.29 52.02
N THR A 26 6.64 59.54 52.70
CA THR A 26 7.56 60.03 53.72
C THR A 26 8.60 60.98 53.10
N THR A 27 8.57 62.24 53.51
CA THR A 27 9.62 63.22 53.25
C THR A 27 10.86 62.92 54.09
N LEU A 28 12.01 62.98 53.41
CA LEU A 28 13.35 62.87 53.95
C LEU A 28 13.65 64.09 54.86
N ALA A 29 13.70 63.88 56.18
CA ALA A 29 14.04 64.93 57.13
C ALA A 29 15.55 65.21 57.10
N LEU A 30 15.91 66.30 56.41
CA LEU A 30 17.22 66.94 56.52
C LEU A 30 17.36 67.50 57.94
N VAL A 31 18.44 67.14 58.64
CA VAL A 31 18.79 67.66 59.97
C VAL A 31 19.14 69.15 59.82
N GLY A 32 18.13 70.01 60.02
CA GLY A 32 18.27 71.44 60.13
C GLY A 32 18.68 71.84 61.54
N LEU A 33 19.65 72.76 61.61
CA LEU A 33 20.07 73.44 62.84
C LEU A 33 18.86 74.00 63.61
N GLY A 34 18.98 74.00 64.94
CA GLY A 34 17.93 74.31 65.92
C GLY A 34 16.86 75.28 65.44
N ALA A 35 15.63 74.78 65.38
CA ALA A 35 14.45 75.61 65.29
C ALA A 35 14.52 76.69 66.38
N PRO A 36 14.26 77.98 66.06
CA PRO A 36 14.06 78.96 67.10
C PRO A 36 12.94 78.43 67.99
N ALA A 37 13.10 78.53 69.32
CA ALA A 37 12.07 78.17 70.27
C ALA A 37 10.74 78.71 69.75
N ALA A 38 9.80 77.81 69.44
CA ALA A 38 8.50 78.19 68.91
C ALA A 38 7.93 79.27 69.82
N PHE A 39 7.70 80.46 69.28
CA PHE A 39 7.03 81.54 70.00
C PHE A 39 5.76 80.92 70.59
N ALA A 40 5.65 80.93 71.92
CA ALA A 40 4.48 80.37 72.59
C ALA A 40 3.26 81.11 72.04
N ALA A 41 2.46 80.40 71.26
CA ALA A 41 1.29 80.96 70.60
C ALA A 41 0.31 81.46 71.67
N ASN A 42 -0.43 82.52 71.33
CA ASN A 42 -1.54 82.97 72.15
C ASN A 42 -2.49 81.78 72.44
N PRO A 43 -3.20 81.77 73.59
CA PRO A 43 -4.20 80.74 73.87
C PRO A 43 -5.25 80.73 72.76
N ALA A 44 -5.95 79.61 72.59
CA ALA A 44 -6.96 79.43 71.53
C ALA A 44 -7.83 80.69 71.38
N THR A 45 -7.67 81.34 70.23
CA THR A 45 -8.26 82.64 69.92
C THR A 45 -9.64 82.43 69.32
N ASP A 46 -10.69 83.03 69.88
CA ASP A 46 -11.97 83.12 69.19
C ASP A 46 -11.95 84.37 68.31
N CYS A 47 -11.65 84.19 67.03
CA CYS A 47 -11.54 85.25 66.04
C CYS A 47 -12.67 85.15 65.03
N VAL A 48 -13.40 86.25 64.84
CA VAL A 48 -14.48 86.33 63.86
C VAL A 48 -14.10 87.37 62.80
N LEU A 49 -14.15 86.97 61.53
CA LEU A 49 -13.98 87.90 60.41
C LEU A 49 -15.21 88.81 60.31
N ALA A 50 -14.98 90.12 60.37
CA ALA A 50 -16.00 91.15 60.25
C ALA A 50 -15.51 92.23 59.29
N GLY A 51 -16.00 92.19 58.04
CA GLY A 51 -15.52 93.07 56.98
C GLY A 51 -14.09 92.73 56.58
N ASP A 52 -13.18 93.68 56.74
CA ASP A 52 -11.75 93.58 56.42
C ASP A 52 -10.86 93.35 57.66
N HIS A 53 -11.45 93.04 58.82
CA HIS A 53 -10.74 92.81 60.08
C HIS A 53 -11.18 91.51 60.77
N PHE A 54 -10.28 90.89 61.53
CA PHE A 54 -10.57 89.85 62.51
C PHE A 54 -10.76 90.48 63.90
N ASN A 55 -11.85 90.14 64.57
CA ASN A 55 -12.09 90.52 65.97
C ASN A 55 -11.85 89.30 66.86
N CYS A 56 -10.82 89.37 67.71
CA CYS A 56 -10.28 88.24 68.43
C CYS A 56 -10.42 88.37 69.95
N THR A 57 -10.70 87.24 70.61
CA THR A 57 -10.75 87.11 72.08
C THR A 57 -9.79 86.03 72.56
N LEU A 58 -8.90 86.38 73.50
CA LEU A 58 -7.92 85.51 74.14
C LEU A 58 -8.32 85.23 75.60
N PRO A 59 -8.70 83.99 75.95
CA PRO A 59 -8.92 83.58 77.32
C PRO A 59 -7.63 83.02 77.94
N TYR A 60 -7.17 83.60 79.04
CA TYR A 60 -6.09 83.08 79.88
C TYR A 60 -6.68 82.59 81.20
N ALA A 61 -6.73 81.27 81.39
CA ALA A 61 -7.14 80.65 82.64
C ALA A 61 -5.94 80.46 83.57
N PHE A 62 -6.20 80.11 84.84
CA PHE A 62 -5.14 79.73 85.77
C PHE A 62 -4.47 78.41 85.34
N THR A 63 -3.15 78.44 85.12
CA THR A 63 -2.35 77.26 84.74
C THR A 63 -1.29 76.87 85.77
N GLY A 64 -1.05 77.70 86.79
CA GLY A 64 0.08 77.54 87.71
C GLY A 64 1.45 77.88 87.10
N ALA A 65 1.47 78.45 85.89
CA ALA A 65 2.67 78.89 85.19
C ALA A 65 2.44 80.23 84.47
N GLU A 66 3.52 80.89 84.07
CA GLU A 66 3.46 82.09 83.23
C GLU A 66 2.99 81.73 81.81
N GLN A 67 2.13 82.58 81.26
CA GLN A 67 1.63 82.50 79.88
C GLN A 67 2.12 83.74 79.12
N THR A 68 2.07 83.70 77.79
CA THR A 68 2.54 84.81 76.94
C THR A 68 1.42 85.35 76.05
N LEU A 69 1.44 86.65 75.83
CA LEU A 69 0.68 87.36 74.81
C LEU A 69 1.68 87.86 73.75
N VAL A 70 1.62 87.31 72.54
CA VAL A 70 2.26 87.88 71.37
C VAL A 70 1.26 88.81 70.68
N VAL A 71 1.60 90.09 70.57
CA VAL A 71 0.70 91.09 69.97
C VAL A 71 0.67 90.89 68.46
N PRO A 72 -0.50 90.65 67.83
CA PRO A 72 -0.57 90.50 66.39
C PRO A 72 -0.11 91.74 65.63
N HIS A 73 0.34 91.54 64.40
CA HIS A 73 0.71 92.65 63.53
C HIS A 73 -0.49 93.59 63.31
N GLY A 74 -0.23 94.90 63.32
CA GLY A 74 -1.28 95.93 63.20
C GLY A 74 -2.08 96.21 64.48
N VAL A 75 -1.90 95.43 65.56
CA VAL A 75 -2.59 95.66 66.84
C VAL A 75 -1.75 96.57 67.74
N HIS A 76 -2.26 97.78 68.02
CA HIS A 76 -1.59 98.78 68.87
C HIS A 76 -2.25 98.96 70.25
N SER A 77 -3.40 98.33 70.48
CA SER A 77 -4.12 98.38 71.75
C SER A 77 -4.93 97.09 71.96
N VAL A 78 -5.07 96.67 73.21
CA VAL A 78 -5.89 95.52 73.62
C VAL A 78 -6.77 95.87 74.82
N ASP A 79 -8.00 95.37 74.84
CA ASP A 79 -8.87 95.47 76.01
C ASP A 79 -8.63 94.28 76.94
N VAL A 80 -8.28 94.55 78.20
CA VAL A 80 -7.92 93.52 79.20
C VAL A 80 -8.93 93.53 80.33
N THR A 81 -9.38 92.35 80.75
CA THR A 81 -10.09 92.11 82.01
C THR A 81 -9.39 91.02 82.80
N ALA A 82 -8.84 91.35 83.97
CA ALA A 82 -8.12 90.45 84.85
C ALA A 82 -8.89 90.21 86.15
N VAL A 83 -8.92 88.97 86.63
CA VAL A 83 -9.57 88.55 87.87
C VAL A 83 -8.54 87.90 88.77
N GLY A 84 -8.25 88.49 89.92
CA GLY A 84 -7.42 87.91 90.97
C GLY A 84 -8.12 86.76 91.69
N ALA A 85 -7.35 85.84 92.27
CA ALA A 85 -7.93 84.68 92.92
C ALA A 85 -8.52 85.04 94.29
N ASN A 86 -9.65 84.40 94.61
CA ASN A 86 -10.16 84.40 95.96
C ASN A 86 -9.22 83.58 96.86
N ALA A 87 -9.18 83.94 98.13
CA ALA A 87 -8.46 83.17 99.14
C ALA A 87 -9.19 81.88 99.52
N SER A 88 -8.62 81.14 100.47
CA SER A 88 -9.26 79.95 101.03
C SER A 88 -9.71 80.17 102.47
N THR A 89 -10.54 79.23 102.95
CA THR A 89 -10.97 79.08 104.34
C THR A 89 -10.77 77.62 104.77
N TYR A 90 -10.75 77.33 106.07
CA TYR A 90 -10.65 75.96 106.57
C TYR A 90 -12.00 75.24 106.47
N GLN A 91 -12.06 74.13 105.73
CA GLN A 91 -13.28 73.32 105.60
C GLN A 91 -13.38 72.35 106.80
N GLY A 92 -14.25 72.63 107.77
CA GLY A 92 -14.50 71.67 108.87
C GLY A 92 -15.13 72.19 110.17
N ASN A 93 -15.46 73.48 110.30
CA ASN A 93 -16.17 74.01 111.48
C ASN A 93 -17.33 74.95 111.06
N ALA A 94 -18.42 74.98 111.83
CA ALA A 94 -19.71 75.60 111.49
C ALA A 94 -19.78 77.13 111.73
N VAL A 95 -18.65 77.84 111.72
CA VAL A 95 -18.59 79.30 111.84
C VAL A 95 -18.26 79.92 110.48
N ASP A 96 -19.14 80.78 109.97
CA ASP A 96 -19.14 81.39 108.63
C ASP A 96 -17.95 82.36 108.39
N ALA A 97 -16.72 81.84 108.32
CA ALA A 97 -15.56 82.62 107.92
C ALA A 97 -15.48 82.71 106.38
N THR A 98 -15.65 83.91 105.83
CA THR A 98 -15.57 84.14 104.38
C THR A 98 -14.14 84.43 103.95
N PRO A 99 -13.59 83.72 102.94
CA PRO A 99 -12.31 84.09 102.35
C PRO A 99 -12.41 85.45 101.67
N GLY A 100 -11.32 86.22 101.70
CA GLY A 100 -11.23 87.44 100.93
C GLY A 100 -11.36 87.14 99.43
N ARG A 101 -12.15 87.96 98.74
CA ARG A 101 -12.34 87.89 97.29
C ARG A 101 -11.20 88.61 96.57
N GLY A 102 -10.81 88.10 95.40
CA GLY A 102 -9.89 88.80 94.51
C GLY A 102 -10.52 90.04 93.87
N ALA A 103 -9.71 90.84 93.20
CA ALA A 103 -10.17 92.01 92.46
C ALA A 103 -10.47 91.64 90.99
N VAL A 104 -11.31 92.44 90.33
CA VAL A 104 -11.49 92.46 88.88
C VAL A 104 -10.98 93.80 88.37
N VAL A 105 -10.04 93.79 87.43
CA VAL A 105 -9.48 95.00 86.82
C VAL A 105 -9.73 94.97 85.32
N THR A 106 -10.35 96.01 84.78
CA THR A 106 -10.60 96.16 83.33
C THR A 106 -9.96 97.43 82.82
N ALA A 107 -9.21 97.37 81.71
CA ALA A 107 -8.59 98.54 81.08
C ALA A 107 -8.29 98.31 79.59
N ASN A 108 -8.24 99.38 78.82
CA ASN A 108 -7.61 99.40 77.50
C ASN A 108 -6.10 99.62 77.67
N VAL A 109 -5.29 98.72 77.13
CA VAL A 109 -3.84 98.69 77.32
C VAL A 109 -3.16 98.91 75.97
N SER A 110 -2.36 99.97 75.88
CA SER A 110 -1.50 100.20 74.72
C SER A 110 -0.42 99.12 74.63
N VAL A 111 -0.27 98.55 73.45
CA VAL A 111 0.70 97.50 73.17
C VAL A 111 1.47 97.82 71.90
N THR A 112 2.65 97.21 71.76
CA THR A 112 3.45 97.33 70.53
C THR A 112 3.23 96.09 69.64
N PRO A 113 2.84 96.25 68.35
CA PRO A 113 2.68 95.12 67.44
C PRO A 113 3.94 94.25 67.38
N GLY A 114 3.78 92.93 67.39
CA GLY A 114 4.86 91.94 67.38
C GLY A 114 5.58 91.75 68.71
N SER A 115 5.37 92.60 69.72
CA SER A 115 5.98 92.44 71.04
C SER A 115 5.34 91.31 71.85
N THR A 116 6.10 90.77 72.80
CA THR A 116 5.63 89.75 73.76
C THR A 116 5.40 90.35 75.14
N TYR A 117 4.23 90.10 75.72
CA TYR A 117 3.87 90.41 77.10
C TYR A 117 3.63 89.10 77.87
N TYR A 118 3.69 89.16 79.19
CA TYR A 118 3.62 87.97 80.05
C TYR A 118 2.39 88.06 80.96
N VAL A 119 1.53 87.06 80.85
CA VAL A 119 0.28 86.91 81.60
C VAL A 119 0.51 85.94 82.74
N ARG A 120 0.21 86.36 83.97
CA ARG A 120 0.18 85.47 85.13
C ARG A 120 -1.18 85.54 85.76
N VAL A 121 -1.90 84.43 85.73
CA VAL A 121 -3.22 84.33 86.35
C VAL A 121 -3.07 83.85 87.78
N GLY A 122 -3.68 84.53 88.74
CA GLY A 122 -3.59 84.19 90.16
C GLY A 122 -4.14 82.79 90.46
N GLY A 123 -3.45 82.04 91.30
CA GLY A 123 -3.89 80.70 91.67
C GLY A 123 -4.78 80.66 92.92
N PRO A 124 -5.63 79.63 93.05
CA PRO A 124 -6.36 79.38 94.29
C PRO A 124 -5.39 79.04 95.42
N ALA A 125 -5.73 79.46 96.64
CA ALA A 125 -5.01 79.07 97.84
C ALA A 125 -5.63 77.83 98.49
N ASN A 126 -4.93 77.22 99.45
CA ASN A 126 -5.49 76.19 100.32
C ASN A 126 -5.12 76.47 101.79
N ILE A 127 -5.44 75.54 102.69
CA ILE A 127 -5.26 75.73 104.13
C ILE A 127 -3.79 75.77 104.64
N SER A 128 -2.83 75.62 103.73
CA SER A 128 -1.41 75.43 104.05
C SER A 128 -0.46 76.09 103.05
N THR A 129 -0.94 76.55 101.90
CA THR A 129 -0.18 77.23 100.86
C THR A 129 -0.98 78.42 100.34
N GLY A 130 -0.29 79.53 100.10
CA GLY A 130 -0.89 80.66 99.40
C GLY A 130 -1.13 80.36 97.93
N GLY A 131 -1.99 81.14 97.31
CA GLY A 131 -2.29 81.08 95.88
C GLY A 131 -1.09 81.44 95.02
N TRP A 132 -1.01 80.84 93.84
CA TRP A 132 0.08 81.08 92.89
C TRP A 132 0.11 82.53 92.39
N ASN A 133 1.30 83.05 92.09
CA ASN A 133 1.56 84.48 91.84
C ASN A 133 1.28 85.37 93.07
N GLY A 134 1.82 84.96 94.22
CA GLY A 134 2.05 85.86 95.34
C GLY A 134 1.11 85.74 96.53
N GLY A 135 0.25 84.72 96.62
CA GLY A 135 -0.55 84.48 97.81
C GLY A 135 0.28 84.09 99.02
N GLY A 136 -0.08 84.59 100.20
CA GLY A 136 0.56 84.29 101.48
C GLY A 136 0.15 82.93 102.02
N ARG A 137 1.12 82.22 102.59
CA ARG A 137 0.91 80.91 103.25
C ARG A 137 0.17 81.05 104.58
N SER A 138 -0.63 80.06 104.95
CA SER A 138 -1.19 79.89 106.30
C SER A 138 -0.69 78.60 106.95
N LEU A 139 -0.80 78.51 108.28
CA LEU A 139 -0.39 77.34 109.07
C LEU A 139 -1.61 76.76 109.80
N GLY A 140 -2.50 76.10 109.03
CA GLY A 140 -3.71 75.44 109.55
C GLY A 140 -5.01 76.23 109.39
N SER A 141 -5.01 77.31 108.59
CA SER A 141 -6.19 78.14 108.25
C SER A 141 -6.17 78.52 106.78
N GLY A 142 -7.01 79.40 106.28
CA GLY A 142 -7.02 79.80 104.87
C GLY A 142 -5.75 80.52 104.40
N GLY A 143 -5.11 80.06 103.33
CA GLY A 143 -4.08 80.80 102.59
C GLY A 143 -4.68 81.92 101.75
N GLY A 144 -3.88 82.97 101.47
CA GLY A 144 -4.29 84.12 100.66
C GLY A 144 -4.25 83.83 99.16
N GLY A 145 -5.20 84.35 98.39
CA GLY A 145 -5.31 84.16 96.94
C GLY A 145 -4.19 84.84 96.15
N GLY A 146 -3.89 84.30 94.96
CA GLY A 146 -2.90 84.85 94.03
C GLY A 146 -3.38 86.06 93.22
N ALA A 147 -2.47 86.91 92.79
CA ALA A 147 -2.79 88.04 91.90
C ALA A 147 -2.77 87.63 90.42
N THR A 148 -3.63 88.25 89.61
CA THR A 148 -3.57 88.14 88.15
C THR A 148 -2.94 89.41 87.57
N ASP A 149 -1.87 89.30 86.78
CA ASP A 149 -1.19 90.46 86.21
C ASP A 149 -0.70 90.28 84.77
N LEU A 150 -0.50 91.42 84.09
CA LEU A 150 0.13 91.54 82.78
C LEU A 150 1.46 92.28 82.94
N ARG A 151 2.53 91.76 82.33
CA ARG A 151 3.90 92.28 82.47
C ARG A 151 4.57 92.48 81.12
N SER A 152 5.49 93.43 81.04
CA SER A 152 6.37 93.58 79.88
C SER A 152 7.67 92.78 79.98
N LEU A 153 8.04 92.26 81.16
CA LEU A 153 9.22 91.40 81.35
C LEU A 153 8.83 90.00 81.86
N PRO A 154 9.56 88.94 81.44
CA PRO A 154 9.29 87.57 81.87
C PRO A 154 9.53 87.40 83.37
N GLY A 155 8.91 86.40 83.98
CA GLY A 155 9.02 86.16 85.42
C GLY A 155 10.40 85.72 85.91
N THR A 156 11.30 85.34 85.00
CA THR A 156 12.71 85.05 85.29
C THR A 156 13.56 86.32 85.43
N ASP A 157 13.07 87.47 84.97
CA ASP A 157 13.76 88.74 85.09
C ASP A 157 13.62 89.30 86.52
N ALA A 158 14.73 89.75 87.12
CA ALA A 158 14.74 90.31 88.46
C ALA A 158 13.84 91.55 88.61
N ALA A 159 13.60 92.30 87.53
CA ALA A 159 12.72 93.48 87.49
C ALA A 159 11.27 93.15 87.12
N THR A 160 10.89 91.88 86.94
CA THR A 160 9.56 91.45 86.48
C THR A 160 8.41 92.07 87.29
N LEU A 161 8.55 92.16 88.62
CA LEU A 161 7.50 92.72 89.48
C LEU A 161 7.34 94.23 89.31
N SER A 162 8.35 94.94 88.83
CA SER A 162 8.25 96.37 88.50
C SER A 162 7.71 96.61 87.09
N SER A 163 7.75 95.59 86.21
CA SER A 163 7.25 95.65 84.83
C SER A 163 5.75 95.41 84.70
N ARG A 164 5.03 95.26 85.82
CA ARG A 164 3.59 95.02 85.84
C ARG A 164 2.85 96.24 85.28
N ILE A 165 2.02 95.98 84.29
CA ILE A 165 1.22 96.98 83.57
C ILE A 165 -0.17 97.06 84.20
N LEU A 166 -0.72 95.91 84.59
CA LEU A 166 -2.03 95.75 85.19
C LEU A 166 -1.97 94.62 86.23
N VAL A 167 -2.57 94.81 87.40
CA VAL A 167 -2.62 93.79 88.47
C VAL A 167 -4.02 93.77 89.09
N ALA A 168 -4.67 92.62 89.08
CA ALA A 168 -5.84 92.32 89.90
C ALA A 168 -5.38 91.54 91.14
N GLY A 169 -5.43 92.17 92.31
CA GLY A 169 -5.01 91.57 93.58
C GLY A 169 -5.83 90.34 93.98
N GLY A 170 -5.22 89.42 94.71
CA GLY A 170 -5.86 88.28 95.34
C GLY A 170 -6.32 88.60 96.77
N GLY A 171 -7.38 87.92 97.23
CA GLY A 171 -7.94 88.15 98.56
C GLY A 171 -7.08 87.56 99.69
N GLY A 172 -7.28 88.02 100.93
CA GLY A 172 -6.67 87.45 102.13
C GLY A 172 -7.40 86.20 102.63
N GLY A 173 -6.68 85.29 103.27
CA GLY A 173 -7.21 84.03 103.80
C GLY A 173 -7.97 84.21 105.11
N ALA A 174 -9.01 83.40 105.29
CA ALA A 174 -9.83 83.38 106.50
C ALA A 174 -9.21 82.50 107.61
N ASP A 175 -9.53 82.77 108.87
CA ASP A 175 -9.15 81.92 109.99
C ASP A 175 -10.13 80.73 110.18
N ILE A 176 -9.91 79.88 111.18
CA ILE A 176 -10.79 78.74 111.49
C ILE A 176 -11.98 79.09 112.41
N ASN A 177 -12.00 80.29 113.00
CA ASN A 177 -12.92 80.69 114.08
C ASN A 177 -13.72 81.97 113.73
N GLY A 178 -14.10 82.15 112.46
CA GLY A 178 -15.06 83.17 112.02
C GLY A 178 -14.49 84.53 111.62
N ALA A 179 -13.16 84.66 111.52
CA ALA A 179 -12.50 85.85 111.02
C ALA A 179 -12.31 85.79 109.49
N ASN A 180 -12.84 86.79 108.80
CA ASN A 180 -12.83 86.88 107.35
C ASN A 180 -11.49 87.40 106.85
N GLY A 181 -11.08 86.94 105.68
CA GLY A 181 -9.97 87.54 104.97
C GLY A 181 -10.36 88.86 104.31
N GLY A 182 -9.39 89.75 104.13
CA GLY A 182 -9.62 91.03 103.46
C GLY A 182 -9.79 90.86 101.95
N ASP A 183 -10.85 91.46 101.38
CA ASP A 183 -11.01 91.56 99.92
C ASP A 183 -9.85 92.36 99.29
N ALA A 184 -9.43 91.96 98.09
CA ALA A 184 -8.50 92.76 97.28
C ALA A 184 -9.18 93.99 96.67
N GLY A 185 -8.40 95.00 96.34
CA GLY A 185 -8.89 96.25 95.74
C GLY A 185 -7.74 97.15 95.28
N LEU A 186 -8.03 98.39 94.87
CA LEU A 186 -6.96 99.37 94.63
C LEU A 186 -6.07 99.52 95.89
N VAL A 187 -6.72 99.59 97.04
CA VAL A 187 -6.14 99.29 98.34
C VAL A 187 -6.87 98.04 98.84
N GLY A 188 -6.12 97.03 99.26
CA GLY A 188 -6.70 95.83 99.85
C GLY A 188 -7.34 96.14 101.19
N ASN A 189 -8.38 95.41 101.55
CA ASN A 189 -9.00 95.52 102.87
C ASN A 189 -8.19 94.74 103.90
N ASP A 190 -8.26 95.20 105.16
CA ASP A 190 -7.74 94.44 106.30
C ASP A 190 -8.53 93.13 106.47
N GLY A 191 -7.87 92.10 106.97
CA GLY A 191 -8.59 90.95 107.53
C GLY A 191 -9.40 91.37 108.77
N THR A 192 -10.37 90.54 109.17
CA THR A 192 -11.13 90.79 110.39
C THR A 192 -10.58 89.98 111.56
N ARG A 193 -11.04 90.31 112.77
CA ARG A 193 -10.69 89.65 114.03
C ARG A 193 -11.91 88.90 114.56
N SER A 194 -11.75 87.66 115.00
CA SER A 194 -12.80 86.93 115.73
C SER A 194 -12.96 87.50 117.15
N PRO A 195 -14.19 87.61 117.71
CA PRO A 195 -14.40 88.12 119.08
C PRO A 195 -13.65 87.35 120.17
N ALA A 196 -13.28 86.09 119.90
CA ALA A 196 -12.64 85.18 120.85
C ALA A 196 -11.12 85.38 121.02
N THR A 197 -10.46 86.21 120.20
CA THR A 197 -9.00 86.39 120.22
C THR A 197 -8.55 87.79 120.60
N SER A 198 -7.36 87.98 121.18
CA SER A 198 -6.67 89.27 121.36
C SER A 198 -5.71 89.65 120.23
N ASN A 199 -5.53 88.75 119.25
CA ASN A 199 -4.63 88.91 118.12
C ASN A 199 -5.13 89.98 117.13
N THR A 200 -4.22 90.63 116.40
CA THR A 200 -4.60 91.61 115.36
C THR A 200 -4.58 90.98 113.96
N PRO A 201 -5.51 91.37 113.08
CA PRO A 201 -5.56 90.86 111.71
C PRO A 201 -4.45 91.44 110.85
N GLY A 202 -4.16 90.75 109.74
CA GLY A 202 -3.28 91.27 108.71
C GLY A 202 -3.89 92.49 108.03
N LYS A 203 -3.08 93.52 107.80
CA LYS A 203 -3.54 94.74 107.11
C LYS A 203 -3.59 94.53 105.61
N GLY A 204 -4.51 95.22 104.94
CA GLY A 204 -4.57 95.25 103.48
C GLY A 204 -3.40 96.02 102.88
N ALA A 205 -3.01 95.66 101.66
CA ALA A 205 -1.91 96.32 100.96
C ALA A 205 -2.34 97.63 100.30
N THR A 206 -1.41 98.56 100.12
CA THR A 206 -1.64 99.82 99.39
C THR A 206 -0.92 99.81 98.03
N GLN A 207 -1.02 100.91 97.28
CA GLN A 207 -0.27 101.09 96.03
C GLN A 207 1.25 101.23 96.22
N VAL A 208 1.73 101.45 97.45
CA VAL A 208 3.14 101.80 97.72
C VAL A 208 3.80 100.92 98.77
N ALA A 209 3.03 100.11 99.51
CA ALA A 209 3.54 99.26 100.57
C ALA A 209 2.66 98.03 100.77
N GLY A 210 3.28 96.91 101.16
CA GLY A 210 2.58 95.71 101.59
C GLY A 210 1.87 95.89 102.92
N GLY A 211 0.86 95.06 103.15
CA GLY A 211 0.09 95.09 104.38
C GLY A 211 0.92 94.66 105.58
N ALA A 212 0.82 95.40 106.68
CA ALA A 212 1.48 95.04 107.93
C ALA A 212 0.99 93.69 108.49
N ALA A 213 1.88 92.94 109.13
CA ALA A 213 1.57 91.67 109.78
C ALA A 213 0.61 91.86 110.97
N GLY A 214 -0.25 90.88 111.18
CA GLY A 214 -0.99 90.72 112.42
C GLY A 214 -0.08 90.34 113.60
N ALA A 215 -0.45 90.75 114.80
CA ALA A 215 0.25 90.45 116.05
C ALA A 215 -0.44 89.29 116.79
N GLY A 216 0.36 88.37 117.35
CA GLY A 216 -0.11 87.18 118.07
C GLY A 216 0.34 85.88 117.41
N GLY A 217 0.79 84.91 118.20
CA GLY A 217 1.41 83.67 117.70
C GLY A 217 2.80 83.90 117.11
N SER A 218 3.41 82.87 116.55
CA SER A 218 4.75 82.95 115.94
C SER A 218 4.67 82.83 114.41
N GLY A 219 5.31 83.76 113.69
CA GLY A 219 5.56 83.63 112.25
C GLY A 219 4.65 84.41 111.30
N ALA A 220 3.84 85.37 111.79
CA ALA A 220 3.14 86.31 110.90
C ALA A 220 4.14 87.27 110.24
N THR A 221 4.00 87.50 108.93
CA THR A 221 4.86 88.44 108.19
C THR A 221 4.04 89.49 107.45
N ALA A 222 4.65 90.65 107.21
CA ALA A 222 4.06 91.70 106.39
C ALA A 222 4.15 91.28 104.92
N GLY A 223 3.14 91.65 104.13
CA GLY A 223 3.23 91.51 102.68
C GLY A 223 4.32 92.42 102.11
N GLN A 224 4.78 92.07 100.91
CA GLN A 224 5.85 92.73 100.16
C GLN A 224 5.37 93.01 98.73
N LEU A 225 6.21 93.64 97.91
CA LEU A 225 5.93 93.80 96.48
C LEU A 225 5.66 92.42 95.86
N GLY A 226 4.47 92.24 95.27
CA GLY A 226 4.09 90.98 94.62
C GLY A 226 3.73 89.82 95.53
N VAL A 227 3.98 89.87 96.85
CA VAL A 227 3.90 88.69 97.73
C VAL A 227 3.12 89.01 99.01
N GLY A 228 2.12 88.20 99.32
CA GLY A 228 1.33 88.26 100.54
C GLY A 228 2.07 87.66 101.74
N GLY A 229 1.82 88.23 102.91
CA GLY A 229 2.43 87.82 104.17
C GLY A 229 1.97 86.43 104.63
N THR A 230 2.86 85.68 105.25
CA THR A 230 2.54 84.42 105.91
C THR A 230 1.71 84.66 107.16
N GLY A 231 0.65 83.88 107.36
CA GLY A 231 -0.11 83.88 108.61
C GLY A 231 0.63 83.15 109.74
N ALA A 232 0.43 83.61 110.98
CA ALA A 232 1.10 83.03 112.15
C ALA A 232 0.60 81.63 112.51
N SER A 233 1.49 80.84 113.12
CA SER A 233 1.15 79.52 113.66
C SER A 233 0.57 79.61 115.08
N PRO A 234 -0.45 78.79 115.40
CA PRO A 234 -1.36 78.14 114.46
C PRO A 234 -2.49 79.10 114.03
N TYR A 235 -3.08 78.83 112.86
CA TYR A 235 -4.38 79.36 112.40
C TYR A 235 -4.46 80.82 111.89
N GLY A 236 -3.37 81.58 111.77
CA GLY A 236 -3.41 82.90 111.13
C GLY A 236 -3.61 82.81 109.61
N GLY A 237 -4.55 83.58 109.05
CA GLY A 237 -4.84 83.61 107.61
C GLY A 237 -3.69 84.22 106.81
N GLY A 238 -3.43 83.69 105.61
CA GLY A 238 -2.39 84.22 104.71
C GLY A 238 -2.83 85.53 104.03
N GLY A 239 -1.93 86.48 103.81
CA GLY A 239 -2.23 87.71 103.06
C GLY A 239 -2.40 87.45 101.55
N GLY A 240 -3.26 88.21 100.87
CA GLY A 240 -3.47 88.08 99.43
C GLY A 240 -2.30 88.65 98.60
N GLY A 241 -2.03 88.08 97.43
CA GLY A 241 -1.04 88.62 96.48
C GLY A 241 -1.56 89.89 95.79
N GLY A 242 -0.69 90.75 95.26
CA GLY A 242 -1.11 91.97 94.58
C GLY A 242 0.07 92.76 94.02
N LEU A 243 -0.15 94.02 93.60
CA LEU A 243 0.92 94.96 93.33
C LEU A 243 1.86 94.98 94.54
N TYR A 244 1.26 95.17 95.72
CA TYR A 244 1.80 94.75 96.99
C TYR A 244 0.85 93.73 97.63
N GLY A 245 1.40 92.74 98.33
CA GLY A 245 0.61 91.73 99.02
C GLY A 245 0.13 92.20 100.39
N GLY A 246 -1.02 91.69 100.83
CA GLY A 246 -1.57 91.95 102.17
C GLY A 246 -0.75 91.26 103.27
N GLY A 247 -0.90 91.71 104.51
CA GLY A 247 -0.22 91.10 105.66
C GLY A 247 -0.88 89.79 106.10
N GLY A 248 -0.09 88.87 106.66
CA GLY A 248 -0.63 87.67 107.28
C GLY A 248 -1.28 87.96 108.64
N GLY A 249 -2.34 87.24 108.99
CA GLY A 249 -3.02 87.37 110.28
C GLY A 249 -2.25 86.75 111.44
N GLY A 250 -2.48 87.26 112.66
CA GLY A 250 -1.99 86.66 113.91
C GLY A 250 -2.68 85.33 114.25
N GLY A 251 -2.00 84.47 115.02
CA GLY A 251 -2.39 83.08 115.32
C GLY A 251 -2.34 82.71 116.82
N GLY A 252 -2.95 81.57 117.21
CA GLY A 252 -2.97 81.11 118.61
C GLY A 252 -3.77 79.83 118.86
N VAL A 253 -3.29 78.98 119.78
CA VAL A 253 -3.85 77.64 120.10
C VAL A 253 -5.21 77.65 120.80
N PHE A 254 -5.51 78.65 121.64
CA PHE A 254 -6.73 78.69 122.47
C PHE A 254 -7.70 79.81 122.10
N ALA A 255 -7.22 80.86 121.45
CA ALA A 255 -8.00 82.07 121.15
C ALA A 255 -8.51 82.11 119.70
N GLY A 256 -7.98 81.27 118.80
CA GLY A 256 -8.23 81.35 117.37
C GLY A 256 -7.31 82.33 116.64
N GLY A 257 -7.32 82.25 115.31
CA GLY A 257 -6.53 83.10 114.43
C GLY A 257 -7.26 84.38 114.04
N THR A 258 -6.69 85.10 113.08
CA THR A 258 -7.31 86.27 112.44
C THR A 258 -7.12 86.19 110.92
N GLY A 259 -7.95 86.91 110.17
CA GLY A 259 -7.87 86.95 108.72
C GLY A 259 -6.61 87.67 108.23
N GLY A 260 -6.09 87.23 107.08
CA GLY A 260 -5.06 87.95 106.34
C GLY A 260 -5.66 89.13 105.57
N GLY A 261 -4.86 90.16 105.31
CA GLY A 261 -5.28 91.31 104.50
C GLY A 261 -5.29 91.00 103.00
N GLY A 262 -6.12 91.70 102.23
CA GLY A 262 -6.17 91.60 100.77
C GLY A 262 -4.97 92.29 100.09
N GLY A 263 -4.61 91.83 98.89
CA GLY A 263 -3.60 92.48 98.07
C GLY A 263 -4.12 93.72 97.33
N SER A 264 -3.20 94.59 96.89
CA SER A 264 -3.53 95.79 96.11
C SER A 264 -3.51 95.51 94.60
N SER A 265 -4.30 96.27 93.84
CA SER A 265 -4.42 96.17 92.37
C SER A 265 -3.73 97.33 91.66
N LEU A 266 -3.14 97.13 90.48
CA LEU A 266 -2.62 98.19 89.61
C LEU A 266 -3.61 98.38 88.45
N VAL A 267 -4.16 99.58 88.32
CA VAL A 267 -5.17 99.92 87.31
C VAL A 267 -4.56 100.94 86.33
N PRO A 268 -4.40 100.60 85.03
CA PRO A 268 -4.00 101.55 84.01
C PRO A 268 -4.96 102.74 83.91
N SER A 269 -4.48 103.86 83.35
CA SER A 269 -5.31 105.07 83.14
C SER A 269 -6.57 104.75 82.34
N GLY A 270 -7.73 105.22 82.81
CA GLY A 270 -9.03 104.94 82.20
C GLY A 270 -9.63 103.56 82.53
N GLY A 271 -8.90 102.72 83.27
CA GLY A 271 -9.38 101.43 83.75
C GLY A 271 -10.24 101.51 85.01
N THR A 272 -10.81 100.37 85.41
CA THR A 272 -11.63 100.22 86.61
C THR A 272 -11.14 99.06 87.48
N VAL A 273 -11.43 99.12 88.78
CA VAL A 273 -11.23 98.01 89.72
C VAL A 273 -12.47 97.79 90.57
N ALA A 274 -12.88 96.54 90.70
CA ALA A 274 -13.99 96.10 91.54
C ALA A 274 -13.59 94.86 92.33
N VAL A 275 -14.35 94.55 93.39
CA VAL A 275 -14.23 93.26 94.08
C VAL A 275 -14.91 92.18 93.23
N ASN A 276 -14.35 90.97 93.20
CA ASN A 276 -14.93 89.81 92.49
C ASN A 276 -16.17 89.26 93.21
N THR A 277 -17.26 90.02 93.23
CA THR A 277 -18.54 89.65 93.86
C THR A 277 -19.26 88.53 93.10
N ALA A 278 -18.98 88.37 91.81
CA ALA A 278 -19.53 87.34 90.94
C ALA A 278 -18.84 85.97 91.08
N ALA A 279 -17.87 85.83 91.98
CA ALA A 279 -17.10 84.61 92.20
C ALA A 279 -16.49 84.02 90.92
N LEU A 280 -16.05 84.89 90.01
CA LEU A 280 -15.38 84.48 88.78
C LEU A 280 -14.10 83.71 89.13
N ALA A 281 -13.82 82.65 88.38
CA ALA A 281 -12.52 81.99 88.45
C ALA A 281 -11.41 83.00 88.09
N PRO A 282 -10.22 82.89 88.70
CA PRO A 282 -9.11 83.76 88.32
C PRO A 282 -8.76 83.52 86.85
N GLN A 283 -8.74 84.61 86.08
CA GLN A 283 -8.53 84.59 84.63
C GLN A 283 -8.06 85.96 84.15
N MET A 284 -7.51 86.01 82.94
CA MET A 284 -7.36 87.23 82.15
C MET A 284 -8.03 87.04 80.79
N LYS A 285 -8.88 87.97 80.38
CA LYS A 285 -9.49 88.01 79.04
C LYS A 285 -8.92 89.21 78.30
N ILE A 286 -8.39 88.98 77.09
CA ILE A 286 -7.83 90.04 76.24
C ILE A 286 -8.58 90.05 74.90
N THR A 287 -9.05 91.20 74.43
CA THR A 287 -9.71 91.35 73.11
C THR A 287 -9.01 92.38 72.24
N TYR A 288 -8.97 92.14 70.92
CA TYR A 288 -8.36 93.03 69.93
C TYR A 288 -9.01 92.89 68.54
N SER A 289 -8.71 93.84 67.65
CA SER A 289 -9.11 93.82 66.23
C SER A 289 -7.88 93.98 65.34
N SER A 290 -7.77 93.20 64.26
CA SER A 290 -6.61 93.12 63.36
C SER A 290 -7.02 93.10 61.87
N PRO A 291 -6.36 93.84 60.98
CA PRO A 291 -6.71 93.86 59.55
C PRO A 291 -6.28 92.57 58.83
N ILE A 292 -6.99 92.20 57.75
CA ILE A 292 -6.53 91.15 56.83
C ILE A 292 -5.18 91.58 56.23
N THR A 293 -4.18 90.71 56.31
CA THR A 293 -2.84 90.95 55.77
C THR A 293 -2.57 90.18 54.49
N ASP A 294 -3.24 89.05 54.29
CA ASP A 294 -3.02 88.20 53.12
C ASP A 294 -4.29 87.43 52.72
N ALA A 295 -4.31 86.98 51.47
CA ALA A 295 -5.31 86.09 50.95
C ALA A 295 -4.66 85.02 50.07
N ASP A 296 -5.17 83.79 50.11
CA ASP A 296 -4.73 82.70 49.27
C ASP A 296 -5.90 82.15 48.45
N LEU A 297 -5.62 81.79 47.19
CA LEU A 297 -6.59 81.14 46.32
C LEU A 297 -6.12 79.72 46.01
N ALA A 298 -6.96 78.75 46.32
CA ALA A 298 -6.70 77.34 46.08
C ALA A 298 -7.78 76.73 45.18
N VAL A 299 -7.33 75.81 44.32
CA VAL A 299 -8.20 74.95 43.50
C VAL A 299 -8.28 73.57 44.13
N GLY A 300 -9.42 72.89 44.03
CA GLY A 300 -9.69 71.63 44.72
C GLY A 300 -8.82 70.48 44.24
N ALA A 301 -8.48 70.45 42.95
CA ALA A 301 -7.55 69.50 42.38
C ALA A 301 -6.57 70.17 41.41
N PRO A 302 -5.31 69.69 41.30
CA PRO A 302 -4.35 70.17 40.32
C PRO A 302 -4.75 69.79 38.88
N SER A 303 -5.61 68.79 38.71
CA SER A 303 -6.18 68.43 37.41
C SER A 303 -7.61 67.88 37.56
N VAL A 304 -8.48 68.20 36.59
CA VAL A 304 -9.85 67.69 36.48
C VAL A 304 -10.14 67.25 35.05
N ALA A 305 -11.10 66.35 34.86
CA ALA A 305 -11.59 65.99 33.54
C ALA A 305 -12.35 67.16 32.89
N ALA A 306 -12.35 67.21 31.55
CA ALA A 306 -13.14 68.16 30.77
C ALA A 306 -14.61 68.16 31.22
N GLY A 307 -15.17 69.35 31.42
CA GLY A 307 -16.53 69.56 31.90
C GLY A 307 -16.74 69.41 33.41
N VAL A 308 -15.75 68.93 34.16
CA VAL A 308 -15.85 68.81 35.63
C VAL A 308 -15.53 70.14 36.30
N ALA A 309 -16.43 70.60 37.18
CA ALA A 309 -16.22 71.78 38.01
C ALA A 309 -15.18 71.51 39.09
N ASN A 310 -14.07 72.25 39.05
CA ASN A 310 -13.03 72.24 40.07
C ASN A 310 -13.38 73.26 41.16
N PRO A 311 -13.64 72.84 42.41
CA PRO A 311 -13.93 73.77 43.51
C PRO A 311 -12.79 74.79 43.68
N VAL A 312 -13.14 76.02 44.04
CA VAL A 312 -12.20 77.10 44.33
C VAL A 312 -12.48 77.61 45.73
N THR A 313 -11.44 77.63 46.55
CA THR A 313 -11.50 78.10 47.94
C THR A 313 -10.57 79.30 48.06
N MET A 314 -11.07 80.40 48.63
CA MET A 314 -10.23 81.55 48.99
C MET A 314 -10.16 81.65 50.51
N THR A 315 -8.97 81.83 51.04
CA THR A 315 -8.74 81.96 52.49
C THR A 315 -8.08 83.29 52.74
N VAL A 316 -8.58 84.06 53.70
CA VAL A 316 -7.97 85.33 54.15
C VAL A 316 -7.38 85.14 55.54
N THR A 317 -6.32 85.87 55.86
CA THR A 317 -5.64 85.79 57.15
C THR A 317 -5.02 87.12 57.57
N ASP A 318 -4.89 87.34 58.88
CA ASP A 318 -4.07 88.40 59.49
C ASP A 318 -2.72 87.86 60.04
N GLY A 319 -2.40 86.61 59.74
CA GLY A 319 -1.25 85.87 60.27
C GLY A 319 -1.48 85.17 61.61
N SER A 320 -2.55 85.51 62.35
CA SER A 320 -2.92 84.90 63.64
C SER A 320 -4.22 84.09 63.56
N ALA A 321 -5.13 84.48 62.68
CA ALA A 321 -6.39 83.83 62.38
C ALA A 321 -6.60 83.73 60.87
N SER A 322 -7.38 82.76 60.44
CA SER A 322 -7.75 82.59 59.03
C SER A 322 -9.23 82.26 58.87
N ALA A 323 -9.81 82.66 57.73
CA ALA A 323 -11.19 82.38 57.40
C ALA A 323 -11.32 82.05 55.90
N THR A 324 -12.13 81.05 55.59
CA THR A 324 -12.52 80.75 54.21
C THR A 324 -13.63 81.69 53.77
N VAL A 325 -13.45 82.33 52.62
CA VAL A 325 -14.38 83.29 52.03
C VAL A 325 -14.74 82.90 50.60
N THR A 326 -15.92 83.31 50.17
CA THR A 326 -16.28 83.28 48.75
C THR A 326 -15.62 84.47 48.05
N PRO A 327 -14.87 84.28 46.95
CA PRO A 327 -14.35 85.38 46.16
C PRO A 327 -15.47 86.33 45.73
N GLN A 328 -15.21 87.64 45.77
CA GLN A 328 -16.14 88.66 45.29
C GLN A 328 -16.21 88.68 43.75
N ALA A 329 -15.11 88.35 43.08
CA ALA A 329 -15.09 88.02 41.66
C ALA A 329 -14.20 86.79 41.41
N LEU A 330 -14.63 85.93 40.48
CA LEU A 330 -13.91 84.72 40.10
C LEU A 330 -13.94 84.57 38.58
N THR A 331 -12.77 84.48 37.96
CA THR A 331 -12.63 84.30 36.49
C THR A 331 -11.67 83.17 36.18
N ILE A 332 -11.83 82.57 34.99
CA ILE A 332 -10.97 81.51 34.46
C ILE A 332 -10.57 81.87 33.04
N ALA A 333 -9.30 81.67 32.71
CA ALA A 333 -8.80 81.79 31.35
C ALA A 333 -7.75 80.70 31.07
N PRO A 334 -7.73 80.12 29.87
CA PRO A 334 -6.57 79.38 29.40
C PRO A 334 -5.31 80.24 29.51
N THR A 335 -4.15 79.62 29.74
CA THR A 335 -2.86 80.35 29.72
C THR A 335 -2.51 80.91 28.30
N GLY A 336 -3.40 80.77 27.29
CA GLY A 336 -3.22 81.29 25.93
C GLY A 336 -4.47 81.39 25.01
N GLY A 337 -5.71 81.58 25.50
CA GLY A 337 -6.93 81.65 24.66
C GLY A 337 -8.25 81.86 25.45
N THR A 338 -9.45 81.69 24.87
CA THR A 338 -10.76 81.89 25.56
C THR A 338 -11.88 80.85 25.29
N THR A 339 -11.61 79.66 24.76
CA THR A 339 -12.69 78.70 24.43
C THR A 339 -13.06 77.76 25.60
N GLY A 340 -14.37 77.63 25.85
CA GLY A 340 -14.95 76.54 26.66
C GLY A 340 -14.86 76.62 28.19
N ALA A 341 -14.44 77.74 28.80
CA ALA A 341 -14.24 77.86 30.25
C ALA A 341 -15.27 78.77 30.94
N ALA A 342 -15.72 78.39 32.14
CA ALA A 342 -16.66 79.15 32.95
C ALA A 342 -16.41 78.96 34.46
N CYS A 343 -16.75 79.98 35.25
CA CYS A 343 -16.77 79.90 36.71
C CYS A 343 -18.19 80.11 37.25
N THR A 344 -18.51 79.37 38.30
CA THR A 344 -19.56 79.69 39.27
C THR A 344 -18.94 80.50 40.42
N ALA A 345 -19.72 80.85 41.45
CA ALA A 345 -19.19 81.58 42.61
C ALA A 345 -18.08 80.83 43.38
N THR A 346 -18.03 79.50 43.29
CA THR A 346 -17.16 78.64 44.11
C THR A 346 -16.46 77.54 43.34
N ALA A 347 -16.55 77.50 42.01
CA ALA A 347 -15.90 76.47 41.19
C ALA A 347 -15.72 76.93 39.75
N CYS A 348 -14.69 76.44 39.07
CA CYS A 348 -14.46 76.70 37.65
C CYS A 348 -14.27 75.41 36.86
N SER A 349 -14.74 75.39 35.61
CA SER A 349 -14.63 74.24 34.69
C SER A 349 -14.21 74.70 33.30
N ALA A 350 -13.60 73.81 32.53
CA ALA A 350 -13.46 74.00 31.08
C ALA A 350 -13.66 72.68 30.32
N THR A 351 -14.03 72.78 29.05
CA THR A 351 -14.34 71.62 28.18
C THR A 351 -13.18 71.22 27.26
N GLU A 352 -12.17 72.07 27.10
CA GLU A 352 -10.98 71.79 26.30
C GLU A 352 -9.82 71.39 27.22
N ILE A 353 -8.99 70.46 26.75
CA ILE A 353 -7.76 70.09 27.46
C ILE A 353 -6.76 71.25 27.47
N GLY A 354 -6.12 71.48 28.61
CA GLY A 354 -5.19 72.59 28.73
C GLY A 354 -4.89 72.99 30.15
N THR A 355 -4.00 73.98 30.31
CA THR A 355 -3.75 74.61 31.61
C THR A 355 -4.56 75.89 31.69
N TYR A 356 -5.31 76.02 32.78
CA TYR A 356 -6.18 77.16 33.05
C TYR A 356 -5.72 77.90 34.29
N THR A 357 -5.76 79.23 34.23
CA THR A 357 -5.50 80.12 35.35
C THR A 357 -6.81 80.68 35.86
N VAL A 358 -7.11 80.40 37.13
CA VAL A 358 -8.22 80.96 37.90
C VAL A 358 -7.73 82.21 38.61
N THR A 359 -8.47 83.31 38.52
CA THR A 359 -8.19 84.56 39.24
C THR A 359 -9.36 84.91 40.15
N GLY A 360 -9.10 85.01 41.46
CA GLY A 360 -10.07 85.33 42.50
C GLY A 360 -9.74 86.66 43.19
N THR A 361 -10.76 87.44 43.53
CA THR A 361 -10.58 88.72 44.23
C THR A 361 -11.39 88.78 45.53
N TYR A 362 -10.83 89.42 46.56
CA TYR A 362 -11.52 89.72 47.82
C TYR A 362 -10.99 91.03 48.41
N GLY A 363 -11.83 92.07 48.46
CA GLY A 363 -11.36 93.41 48.80
C GLY A 363 -10.33 93.90 47.77
N THR A 364 -9.13 94.24 48.23
CA THR A 364 -8.00 94.65 47.38
C THR A 364 -7.10 93.49 46.93
N PHE A 365 -7.28 92.29 47.47
CA PHE A 365 -6.45 91.14 47.16
C PHE A 365 -6.89 90.50 45.83
N VAL A 366 -5.93 90.25 44.94
CA VAL A 366 -6.12 89.55 43.66
C VAL A 366 -5.15 88.39 43.62
N GLN A 367 -5.67 87.16 43.67
CA GLN A 367 -4.86 85.95 43.69
C GLN A 367 -5.17 85.04 42.51
N LYS A 368 -4.18 84.21 42.17
CA LYS A 368 -4.25 83.29 41.02
C LYS A 368 -3.88 81.87 41.40
N ALA A 369 -4.57 80.91 40.82
CA ALA A 369 -4.28 79.49 40.92
C ALA A 369 -4.38 78.86 39.54
N THR A 370 -3.69 77.74 39.29
CA THR A 370 -3.77 77.02 38.02
C THR A 370 -4.20 75.59 38.21
N PHE A 371 -4.95 75.04 37.25
CA PHE A 371 -5.22 73.62 37.16
C PHE A 371 -5.24 73.14 35.71
N LYS A 372 -5.01 71.85 35.50
CA LYS A 372 -5.02 71.22 34.18
C LYS A 372 -6.36 70.54 33.91
N VAL A 373 -6.97 70.84 32.77
CA VAL A 373 -8.06 70.03 32.22
C VAL A 373 -7.48 68.91 31.37
N VAL A 374 -7.85 67.67 31.69
CA VAL A 374 -7.52 66.46 30.93
C VAL A 374 -8.77 65.92 30.24
N ALA A 375 -8.59 65.06 29.24
CA ALA A 375 -9.73 64.43 28.56
C ALA A 375 -10.61 63.67 29.58
N GLY A 376 -11.92 63.72 29.37
CA GLY A 376 -12.88 62.98 30.16
C GLY A 376 -12.85 61.47 29.89
N ALA A 377 -13.83 60.75 30.45
CA ALA A 377 -14.05 59.36 30.09
C ALA A 377 -14.39 59.24 28.59
N ALA A 378 -14.04 58.11 27.98
CA ALA A 378 -14.32 57.86 26.57
C ALA A 378 -15.83 57.97 26.29
N ALA A 379 -16.17 58.66 25.21
CA ALA A 379 -17.52 58.74 24.64
C ALA A 379 -17.61 58.06 23.27
N SER A 380 -16.51 58.07 22.51
CA SER A 380 -16.30 57.21 21.34
C SER A 380 -14.92 56.56 21.42
N ILE A 381 -14.80 55.37 20.81
CA ILE A 381 -13.52 54.74 20.53
C ILE A 381 -13.46 54.37 19.06
N ASP A 382 -12.25 54.33 18.51
CA ASP A 382 -11.95 53.87 17.15
C ASP A 382 -10.99 52.69 17.26
N LEU A 383 -11.36 51.58 16.63
CA LEU A 383 -10.56 50.36 16.54
C LEU A 383 -9.85 50.29 15.19
N THR A 384 -8.53 50.31 15.20
CA THR A 384 -7.70 50.30 13.98
C THR A 384 -6.82 49.05 13.93
N PRO A 385 -6.74 48.34 12.79
CA PRO A 385 -7.43 48.61 11.52
C PRO A 385 -8.92 48.25 11.56
N ALA A 386 -9.78 49.02 10.88
CA ALA A 386 -11.23 48.76 10.83
C ALA A 386 -11.59 47.51 9.99
N THR A 387 -10.74 47.17 9.01
CA THR A 387 -10.83 45.93 8.24
C THR A 387 -9.43 45.34 8.08
N GLY A 388 -9.31 44.02 8.14
CA GLY A 388 -8.04 43.30 7.98
C GLY A 388 -8.19 41.98 7.25
N THR A 389 -7.08 41.50 6.69
CA THR A 389 -6.96 40.14 6.14
C THR A 389 -5.65 39.55 6.63
N ALA A 390 -5.67 38.32 7.15
CA ALA A 390 -4.48 37.65 7.67
C ALA A 390 -4.54 36.15 7.38
N ALA A 391 -3.39 35.51 7.23
CA ALA A 391 -3.34 34.05 7.13
C ALA A 391 -3.62 33.41 8.51
N ALA A 392 -4.17 32.19 8.51
CA ALA A 392 -4.37 31.42 9.73
C ALA A 392 -3.08 31.35 10.56
N GLY A 393 -3.17 31.69 11.84
CA GLY A 393 -2.05 31.70 12.78
C GLY A 393 -1.12 32.93 12.69
N GLU A 394 -1.37 33.85 11.76
CA GLU A 394 -0.70 35.16 11.71
C GLU A 394 -1.25 36.08 12.81
N GLN A 395 -0.41 37.03 13.23
CA GLN A 395 -0.73 38.00 14.28
C GLN A 395 -1.22 39.31 13.64
N VAL A 396 -2.36 39.83 14.12
CA VAL A 396 -2.83 41.17 13.77
C VAL A 396 -2.90 42.02 15.03
N ASP A 397 -2.25 43.18 14.98
CA ASP A 397 -2.23 44.15 16.06
C ASP A 397 -3.35 45.18 15.88
N TYR A 398 -4.22 45.30 16.87
CA TYR A 398 -5.28 46.30 16.93
C TYR A 398 -4.93 47.38 17.95
N THR A 399 -5.10 48.64 17.53
CA THR A 399 -4.98 49.82 18.39
C THR A 399 -6.35 50.41 18.65
N VAL A 400 -6.64 50.72 19.91
CA VAL A 400 -7.87 51.43 20.31
C VAL A 400 -7.51 52.86 20.62
N THR A 401 -8.08 53.83 19.91
CA THR A 401 -8.04 55.25 20.27
C THR A 401 -9.42 55.72 20.70
N GLY A 402 -9.53 56.89 21.34
CA GLY A 402 -10.86 57.40 21.69
C GLY A 402 -10.93 58.89 21.91
N THR A 403 -12.16 59.40 21.93
CA THR A 403 -12.49 60.80 22.22
C THR A 403 -13.51 60.89 23.36
N ASP A 404 -13.44 61.96 24.15
CA ASP A 404 -14.45 62.25 25.17
C ASP A 404 -15.68 62.96 24.55
N THR A 405 -16.70 63.23 25.36
CA THR A 405 -17.95 63.89 24.91
C THR A 405 -17.71 65.29 24.31
N TYR A 406 -16.56 65.91 24.59
CA TYR A 406 -16.17 67.23 24.10
C TYR A 406 -15.22 67.15 22.90
N GLY A 407 -14.93 65.95 22.39
CA GLY A 407 -14.06 65.72 21.25
C GLY A 407 -12.56 65.77 21.58
N ASN A 408 -12.17 65.76 22.85
CA ASN A 408 -10.76 65.71 23.22
C ASN A 408 -10.20 64.30 23.01
N ALA A 409 -9.01 64.18 22.43
CA ALA A 409 -8.36 62.89 22.23
C ALA A 409 -7.85 62.30 23.57
N LEU A 410 -8.15 61.02 23.81
CA LEU A 410 -7.64 60.26 24.96
C LEU A 410 -6.29 59.57 24.69
N GLY A 411 -5.87 59.51 23.42
CA GLY A 411 -4.67 58.78 22.98
C GLY A 411 -4.92 57.28 22.83
N ASP A 412 -3.87 56.48 23.03
CA ASP A 412 -3.92 55.02 22.94
C ASP A 412 -4.55 54.40 24.20
N LEU A 413 -5.69 53.74 24.01
CA LEU A 413 -6.51 53.07 25.00
C LEU A 413 -6.37 51.54 24.94
N THR A 414 -5.48 50.98 24.13
CA THR A 414 -5.40 49.54 23.85
C THR A 414 -5.22 48.71 25.12
N GLY A 415 -4.35 49.15 26.04
CA GLY A 415 -4.13 48.45 27.32
C GLY A 415 -5.27 48.58 28.34
N GLN A 416 -6.21 49.50 28.12
CA GLN A 416 -7.36 49.77 28.99
C GLN A 416 -8.66 49.18 28.43
N SER A 417 -8.64 48.76 27.17
CA SER A 417 -9.77 48.22 26.44
C SER A 417 -9.76 46.70 26.48
N LEU A 418 -10.94 46.10 26.57
CA LEU A 418 -11.12 44.68 26.28
C LEU A 418 -11.29 44.52 24.77
N VAL A 419 -10.27 43.99 24.11
CA VAL A 419 -10.35 43.59 22.70
C VAL A 419 -10.67 42.10 22.63
N THR A 420 -11.66 41.73 21.84
CA THR A 420 -12.08 40.35 21.62
C THR A 420 -12.33 40.09 20.15
N TRP A 421 -12.22 38.85 19.72
CA TRP A 421 -12.76 38.42 18.44
C TRP A 421 -13.97 37.50 18.66
N THR A 422 -14.94 37.61 17.76
CA THR A 422 -16.12 36.76 17.68
C THR A 422 -16.11 36.06 16.34
N GLY A 423 -15.99 34.74 16.36
CA GLY A 423 -16.04 33.93 15.15
C GLY A 423 -17.46 33.52 14.76
N PRO A 424 -17.61 32.75 13.66
CA PRO A 424 -18.91 32.26 13.17
C PRO A 424 -19.72 31.43 14.21
N GLY A 425 -19.06 30.86 15.22
CA GLY A 425 -19.69 30.13 16.33
C GLY A 425 -20.20 31.00 17.49
N GLY A 426 -20.04 32.33 17.42
CA GLY A 426 -20.60 33.28 18.39
C GLY A 426 -19.88 33.42 19.74
N THR A 427 -18.80 32.67 19.98
CA THR A 427 -17.97 32.82 21.19
C THR A 427 -17.01 34.00 21.08
N ASN A 428 -16.98 34.84 22.12
CA ASN A 428 -16.01 35.92 22.26
C ASN A 428 -14.72 35.42 22.91
N VAL A 429 -13.59 35.65 22.27
CA VAL A 429 -12.25 35.27 22.75
C VAL A 429 -11.40 36.52 22.87
N ALA A 430 -10.70 36.68 23.99
CA ALA A 430 -9.87 37.85 24.25
C ALA A 430 -8.63 37.90 23.35
N CYS A 431 -8.28 39.10 22.90
CA CYS A 431 -7.01 39.46 22.27
C CYS A 431 -6.16 40.24 23.28
N PRO A 432 -5.28 39.57 24.05
CA PRO A 432 -4.44 40.25 25.04
C PRO A 432 -3.65 41.38 24.38
N SER A 433 -3.66 42.56 24.99
CA SER A 433 -2.93 43.74 24.49
C SER A 433 -3.30 44.17 23.06
N GLY A 434 -4.52 43.87 22.60
CA GLY A 434 -4.97 44.20 21.24
C GLY A 434 -4.44 43.25 20.15
N VAL A 435 -3.74 42.19 20.54
CA VAL A 435 -3.10 41.25 19.62
C VAL A 435 -4.02 40.05 19.38
N CYS A 436 -4.55 39.93 18.17
CA CYS A 436 -5.41 38.81 17.78
C CYS A 436 -4.64 37.82 16.90
N LYS A 437 -4.69 36.54 17.27
CA LYS A 437 -4.16 35.41 16.48
C LYS A 437 -5.24 34.35 16.37
N ILE A 438 -5.61 34.00 15.15
CA ILE A 438 -6.74 33.13 14.85
C ILE A 438 -6.29 32.06 13.87
N ASP A 439 -6.49 30.79 14.24
CA ASP A 439 -5.97 29.63 13.49
C ASP A 439 -7.00 29.05 12.50
N ALA A 440 -8.26 29.50 12.55
CA ALA A 440 -9.35 28.98 11.72
C ALA A 440 -9.80 30.00 10.66
N VAL A 441 -10.00 29.54 9.43
CA VAL A 441 -10.49 30.37 8.31
C VAL A 441 -11.92 30.84 8.56
N GLY A 442 -12.19 32.10 8.18
CA GLY A 442 -13.53 32.67 8.25
C GLY A 442 -13.52 34.17 8.47
N ASP A 443 -14.71 34.74 8.56
CA ASP A 443 -14.92 36.14 8.92
C ASP A 443 -15.13 36.28 10.42
N TYR A 444 -14.38 37.19 11.02
CA TYR A 444 -14.39 37.47 12.44
C TYR A 444 -14.74 38.94 12.67
N THR A 445 -15.53 39.19 13.70
CA THR A 445 -15.75 40.55 14.21
C THR A 445 -14.81 40.78 15.38
N ILE A 446 -13.96 41.79 15.28
CA ILE A 446 -13.10 42.23 16.39
C ILE A 446 -13.85 43.33 17.12
N ASN A 447 -14.16 43.11 18.38
CA ASN A 447 -14.88 44.04 19.22
C ASN A 447 -13.92 44.62 20.26
N ALA A 448 -13.84 45.95 20.32
CA ALA A 448 -13.20 46.67 21.40
C ALA A 448 -14.27 47.23 22.35
N SER A 449 -13.98 47.17 23.65
CA SER A 449 -14.82 47.78 24.68
C SER A 449 -13.97 48.49 25.71
N THR A 450 -14.27 49.77 25.94
CA THR A 450 -13.58 50.60 26.94
C THR A 450 -14.60 51.17 27.92
N PRO A 451 -14.30 51.26 29.23
CA PRO A 451 -15.19 51.93 30.18
C PRO A 451 -15.37 53.42 29.83
N GLY A 452 -16.60 53.84 29.59
CA GLY A 452 -17.01 55.23 29.40
C GLY A 452 -17.54 55.88 30.68
N ALA A 453 -18.14 57.06 30.52
CA ALA A 453 -18.71 57.80 31.64
C ALA A 453 -19.77 56.96 32.40
N GLY A 454 -19.69 56.95 33.74
CA GLY A 454 -20.61 56.18 34.58
C GLY A 454 -20.41 54.65 34.54
N GLY A 455 -19.34 54.17 33.89
CA GLY A 455 -19.02 52.74 33.75
C GLY A 455 -19.73 52.05 32.59
N ALA A 456 -20.48 52.77 31.76
CA ALA A 456 -21.08 52.23 30.54
C ALA A 456 -19.97 51.89 29.53
N ALA A 457 -20.02 50.69 28.93
CA ALA A 457 -19.07 50.29 27.91
C ALA A 457 -19.29 51.10 26.63
N VAL A 458 -18.24 51.76 26.14
CA VAL A 458 -18.16 52.30 24.77
C VAL A 458 -17.53 51.22 23.92
N THR A 459 -18.11 50.96 22.75
CA THR A 459 -17.69 49.86 21.88
C THR A 459 -17.46 50.35 20.46
N ASP A 460 -16.51 49.72 19.79
CA ASP A 460 -16.33 49.79 18.35
C ASP A 460 -15.98 48.40 17.81
N SER A 461 -16.25 48.18 16.53
CA SER A 461 -16.07 46.88 15.88
C SER A 461 -15.33 47.00 14.56
N ALA A 462 -14.39 46.08 14.34
CA ALA A 462 -13.68 45.89 13.08
C ALA A 462 -13.99 44.50 12.51
N THR A 463 -13.67 44.28 11.24
CA THR A 463 -13.78 42.96 10.60
C THR A 463 -12.39 42.41 10.25
N LEU A 464 -12.19 41.12 10.48
CA LEU A 464 -10.98 40.39 10.11
C LEU A 464 -11.38 39.14 9.32
N THR A 465 -10.95 39.07 8.07
CA THR A 465 -11.06 37.84 7.27
C THR A 465 -9.78 37.04 7.41
N VAL A 466 -9.87 35.85 7.98
CA VAL A 466 -8.75 34.92 8.09
C VAL A 466 -8.76 33.98 6.89
N THR A 467 -7.71 34.02 6.07
CA THR A 467 -7.52 33.11 4.94
C THR A 467 -6.68 31.90 5.37
N ALA A 468 -6.73 30.79 4.62
CA ALA A 468 -5.88 29.65 4.91
C ALA A 468 -4.39 30.06 4.81
N ALA A 469 -3.55 29.45 5.65
CA ALA A 469 -2.11 29.66 5.58
C ALA A 469 -1.46 28.85 4.44
N ASP A 470 -0.14 28.93 4.32
CA ASP A 470 0.62 28.15 3.34
C ASP A 470 0.32 26.64 3.47
N VAL A 471 0.27 25.97 2.32
CA VAL A 471 -0.04 24.55 2.23
C VAL A 471 0.98 23.72 3.01
N ALA A 472 0.49 22.89 3.94
CA ALA A 472 1.34 22.02 4.76
C ALA A 472 1.17 20.55 4.38
N THR A 473 -0.04 20.15 4.00
CA THR A 473 -0.34 18.78 3.58
C THR A 473 -1.16 18.78 2.30
N LEU A 474 -0.88 17.81 1.43
CA LEU A 474 -1.62 17.59 0.19
C LEU A 474 -2.34 16.26 0.24
N LYS A 475 -3.47 16.18 -0.46
CA LYS A 475 -4.17 14.96 -0.77
C LYS A 475 -4.35 14.89 -2.28
N LEU A 476 -3.83 13.82 -2.86
CA LEU A 476 -3.99 13.51 -4.27
C LEU A 476 -5.13 12.49 -4.43
N SER A 477 -6.07 12.75 -5.34
CA SER A 477 -7.23 11.90 -5.57
C SER A 477 -7.41 11.58 -7.06
N PRO A 478 -7.69 10.32 -7.44
CA PRO A 478 -7.78 9.15 -6.57
C PRO A 478 -6.39 8.73 -6.02
N ALA A 479 -6.36 8.14 -4.82
CA ALA A 479 -5.11 7.65 -4.22
C ALA A 479 -4.56 6.39 -4.91
N ASN A 480 -5.45 5.61 -5.53
CA ASN A 480 -5.13 4.47 -6.38
C ASN A 480 -5.99 4.53 -7.64
N ALA A 481 -5.41 4.30 -8.81
CA ALA A 481 -6.15 4.18 -10.07
C ALA A 481 -5.57 3.07 -10.93
N VAL A 482 -6.42 2.51 -11.80
CA VAL A 482 -6.04 1.53 -12.82
C VAL A 482 -6.44 2.09 -14.18
N VAL A 483 -5.54 2.08 -15.15
CA VAL A 483 -5.81 2.41 -16.55
C VAL A 483 -5.08 1.46 -17.48
N ALA A 484 -5.49 1.36 -18.74
CA ALA A 484 -4.71 0.67 -19.75
C ALA A 484 -3.55 1.54 -20.26
N ALA A 485 -2.46 0.93 -20.74
CA ALA A 485 -1.33 1.63 -21.33
C ALA A 485 -1.79 2.62 -22.42
N GLY A 486 -1.28 3.86 -22.37
CA GLY A 486 -1.66 4.95 -23.28
C GLY A 486 -2.99 5.65 -22.96
N GLN A 487 -3.76 5.19 -21.96
CA GLN A 487 -4.95 5.91 -21.47
C GLN A 487 -4.60 6.91 -20.36
N SER A 488 -5.34 8.02 -20.33
CA SER A 488 -5.10 9.11 -19.39
C SER A 488 -5.92 8.93 -18.11
N ARG A 489 -5.31 9.22 -16.96
CA ARG A 489 -6.03 9.38 -15.69
C ARG A 489 -5.88 10.80 -15.17
N SER A 490 -7.02 11.46 -14.94
CA SER A 490 -7.07 12.75 -14.27
C SER A 490 -7.00 12.61 -12.74
N TYR A 491 -6.27 13.54 -12.14
CA TYR A 491 -6.10 13.68 -10.70
C TYR A 491 -6.62 15.04 -10.22
N THR A 492 -7.15 15.06 -9.00
CA THR A 492 -7.43 16.30 -8.27
C THR A 492 -6.52 16.40 -7.05
N VAL A 493 -6.08 17.61 -6.74
CA VAL A 493 -5.22 17.92 -5.60
C VAL A 493 -6.00 18.81 -4.66
N THR A 494 -6.21 18.37 -3.43
CA THR A 494 -6.68 19.25 -2.36
C THR A 494 -5.58 19.44 -1.34
N GLY A 495 -5.55 20.58 -0.65
CA GLY A 495 -4.52 20.89 0.34
C GLY A 495 -5.12 21.34 1.66
N LYS A 496 -4.36 21.12 2.73
CA LYS A 496 -4.60 21.74 4.03
C LYS A 496 -3.38 22.48 4.52
N ASP A 497 -3.59 23.57 5.26
CA ASP A 497 -2.52 24.28 5.94
C ASP A 497 -2.10 23.56 7.24
N ALA A 498 -1.13 24.13 7.96
CA ALA A 498 -0.60 23.54 9.20
C ALA A 498 -1.62 23.51 10.35
N PHE A 499 -2.71 24.28 10.25
CA PHE A 499 -3.78 24.37 11.25
C PHE A 499 -4.99 23.50 10.88
N GLY A 500 -4.95 22.83 9.73
CA GLY A 500 -5.97 21.90 9.26
C GLY A 500 -7.09 22.52 8.43
N ASN A 501 -6.95 23.81 8.06
CA ASN A 501 -7.90 24.50 7.20
C ASN A 501 -7.81 24.00 5.76
N ASP A 502 -8.94 23.96 5.07
CA ASP A 502 -9.02 23.52 3.68
C ASP A 502 -8.60 24.66 2.73
N LEU A 503 -7.63 24.41 1.85
CA LEU A 503 -7.25 25.33 0.77
C LEU A 503 -8.09 25.12 -0.49
N GLY A 504 -9.02 24.15 -0.47
CA GLY A 504 -9.85 23.80 -1.60
C GLY A 504 -9.10 23.04 -2.68
N ASP A 505 -9.54 23.24 -3.94
CA ASP A 505 -8.95 22.60 -5.10
C ASP A 505 -7.68 23.33 -5.57
N LEU A 506 -6.55 22.65 -5.43
CA LEU A 506 -5.21 23.10 -5.82
C LEU A 506 -4.73 22.43 -7.13
N THR A 507 -5.62 21.74 -7.86
CA THR A 507 -5.24 20.96 -9.04
C THR A 507 -4.55 21.80 -10.11
N SER A 508 -4.96 23.05 -10.29
CA SER A 508 -4.39 23.96 -11.29
C SER A 508 -3.03 24.56 -10.91
N SER A 509 -2.73 24.64 -9.61
CA SER A 509 -1.44 25.14 -9.09
C SER A 509 -0.44 24.02 -8.76
N ALA A 510 -0.90 22.76 -8.76
CA ALA A 510 -0.06 21.60 -8.53
C ALA A 510 0.78 21.22 -9.75
N ALA A 511 2.08 21.06 -9.52
CA ALA A 511 2.94 20.32 -10.45
C ALA A 511 2.73 18.83 -10.20
N ILE A 512 2.10 18.14 -11.14
CA ILE A 512 1.84 16.69 -11.08
C ILE A 512 2.76 15.98 -12.07
N SER A 513 3.42 14.94 -11.60
CA SER A 513 4.29 14.09 -12.40
C SER A 513 4.09 12.62 -12.03
N PHE A 514 4.50 11.71 -12.91
CA PHE A 514 4.49 10.29 -12.65
C PHE A 514 5.84 9.66 -13.02
N ALA A 515 6.25 8.66 -12.25
CA ALA A 515 7.46 7.88 -12.49
C ALA A 515 7.20 6.40 -12.21
N PRO A 516 7.91 5.46 -12.86
CA PRO A 516 7.87 4.05 -12.48
C PRO A 516 8.23 3.86 -11.00
N TYR A 517 7.49 3.01 -10.30
CA TYR A 517 7.67 2.80 -8.85
C TYR A 517 9.02 2.15 -8.49
N ASP A 518 9.62 1.41 -9.43
CA ASP A 518 10.90 0.72 -9.32
C ASP A 518 12.12 1.58 -9.69
N GLY A 519 11.90 2.86 -10.00
CA GLY A 519 12.95 3.83 -10.30
C GLY A 519 13.11 4.08 -11.81
N GLY A 520 12.62 5.23 -12.25
CA GLY A 520 12.75 5.72 -13.63
C GLY A 520 12.63 7.24 -13.71
N ALA A 521 12.77 7.80 -14.91
CA ALA A 521 12.64 9.24 -15.12
C ALA A 521 11.20 9.71 -14.85
N SER A 522 11.07 10.83 -14.13
CA SER A 522 9.77 11.46 -13.87
C SER A 522 9.27 12.20 -15.11
N THR A 523 8.00 12.01 -15.45
CA THR A 523 7.31 12.65 -16.57
C THR A 523 6.19 13.53 -16.05
N SER A 524 6.12 14.79 -16.50
CA SER A 524 5.04 15.71 -16.12
C SER A 524 3.70 15.29 -16.71
N CYS A 525 2.64 15.35 -15.91
CA CYS A 525 1.27 15.16 -16.35
C CYS A 525 0.77 16.42 -17.07
N VAL A 526 -0.07 16.26 -18.09
CA VAL A 526 -0.64 17.39 -18.84
C VAL A 526 -2.02 17.70 -18.27
N THR A 527 -2.26 18.95 -17.85
CA THR A 527 -3.55 19.39 -17.26
C THR A 527 -4.03 18.47 -16.13
N ALA A 528 -3.12 18.09 -15.22
CA ALA A 528 -3.36 17.14 -14.12
C ALA A 528 -3.82 15.72 -14.57
N SER A 529 -3.59 15.37 -15.84
CA SER A 529 -3.88 14.07 -16.42
C SER A 529 -2.59 13.36 -16.81
N CYS A 530 -2.38 12.17 -16.26
CA CYS A 530 -1.17 11.38 -16.46
C CYS A 530 -1.47 10.23 -17.43
N THR A 531 -0.61 10.04 -18.44
CA THR A 531 -0.82 9.07 -19.54
C THR A 531 0.44 8.23 -19.74
N PRO A 532 0.70 7.23 -18.87
CA PRO A 532 1.87 6.38 -19.03
C PRO A 532 1.70 5.46 -20.25
N ALA A 533 2.74 5.36 -21.07
CA ALA A 533 2.71 4.61 -22.33
C ALA A 533 2.93 3.09 -22.16
N THR A 534 3.49 2.65 -21.03
CA THR A 534 3.85 1.25 -20.78
C THR A 534 3.13 0.72 -19.54
N ALA A 535 2.86 -0.59 -19.51
CA ALA A 535 2.27 -1.23 -18.33
C ALA A 535 3.26 -1.28 -17.17
N GLY A 536 2.76 -1.15 -15.94
CA GLY A 536 3.57 -1.12 -14.74
C GLY A 536 2.90 -0.39 -13.58
N VAL A 537 3.57 -0.35 -12.44
CA VAL A 537 3.13 0.45 -11.28
C VAL A 537 3.87 1.78 -11.30
N TYR A 538 3.12 2.87 -11.30
CA TYR A 538 3.64 4.22 -11.31
C TYR A 538 3.32 4.93 -10.01
N GLN A 539 4.28 5.69 -9.52
CA GLN A 539 4.07 6.68 -8.48
C GLN A 539 3.73 8.02 -9.12
N VAL A 540 2.52 8.51 -8.85
CA VAL A 540 2.11 9.87 -9.22
C VAL A 540 2.42 10.77 -8.03
N THR A 541 3.16 11.85 -8.27
CA THR A 541 3.56 12.83 -7.26
C THR A 541 2.99 14.19 -7.63
N ALA A 542 2.25 14.79 -6.71
CA ALA A 542 1.81 16.18 -6.80
C ALA A 542 2.56 17.04 -5.79
N THR A 543 3.03 18.20 -6.23
CA THR A 543 3.72 19.18 -5.37
C THR A 543 3.13 20.58 -5.52
N VAL A 544 2.88 21.24 -4.39
CA VAL A 544 2.43 22.63 -4.27
C VAL A 544 3.17 23.23 -3.07
N GLY A 545 3.81 24.39 -3.22
CA GLY A 545 4.41 25.12 -2.09
C GLY A 545 5.44 24.34 -1.24
N GLY A 546 6.07 23.30 -1.78
CA GLY A 546 7.01 22.43 -1.06
C GLY A 546 6.36 21.23 -0.34
N ALA A 547 5.03 21.19 -0.21
CA ALA A 547 4.30 20.01 0.24
C ALA A 547 4.15 19.01 -0.92
N SER A 548 4.17 17.71 -0.61
CA SER A 548 4.03 16.63 -1.59
C SER A 548 2.97 15.60 -1.18
N ALA A 549 2.21 15.10 -2.15
CA ALA A 549 1.37 13.92 -1.99
C ALA A 549 1.62 12.92 -3.11
N THR A 550 1.47 11.64 -2.79
CA THR A 550 1.72 10.55 -3.72
C THR A 550 0.46 9.70 -3.89
N ALA A 551 0.23 9.23 -5.12
CA ALA A 551 -0.79 8.25 -5.47
C ALA A 551 -0.15 7.12 -6.29
N THR A 552 -0.82 5.96 -6.31
CA THR A 552 -0.39 4.81 -7.10
C THR A 552 -1.25 4.71 -8.36
N LEU A 553 -0.62 4.66 -9.53
CA LEU A 553 -1.28 4.40 -10.80
C LEU A 553 -0.79 3.05 -11.33
N VAL A 554 -1.68 2.06 -11.34
CA VAL A 554 -1.41 0.79 -11.99
C VAL A 554 -1.82 0.92 -13.46
N VAL A 555 -0.88 0.64 -14.34
CA VAL A 555 -1.11 0.65 -15.78
C VAL A 555 -1.09 -0.79 -16.25
N GLU A 556 -2.23 -1.26 -16.73
CA GLU A 556 -2.37 -2.59 -17.28
C GLU A 556 -2.04 -2.58 -18.77
N ALA A 557 -1.42 -3.66 -19.24
CA ALA A 557 -1.16 -3.82 -20.67
C ALA A 557 -2.50 -3.99 -21.41
N VAL A 558 -2.63 -3.40 -22.60
CA VAL A 558 -3.86 -3.51 -23.38
C VAL A 558 -4.03 -4.96 -23.85
N ALA A 559 -5.21 -5.55 -23.64
CA ALA A 559 -5.51 -6.91 -24.09
C ALA A 559 -5.23 -7.09 -25.59
N THR A 560 -4.65 -8.24 -25.92
CA THR A 560 -4.41 -8.69 -27.28
C THR A 560 -5.17 -9.97 -27.56
N GLU A 561 -5.64 -10.10 -28.79
CA GLU A 561 -6.20 -11.34 -29.32
C GLU A 561 -5.20 -11.89 -30.33
N VAL A 562 -4.67 -13.08 -30.05
CA VAL A 562 -3.79 -13.83 -30.95
C VAL A 562 -4.63 -14.90 -31.61
N THR A 563 -4.52 -15.05 -32.92
CA THR A 563 -5.24 -16.08 -33.66
C THR A 563 -4.29 -16.74 -34.64
N VAL A 564 -4.06 -18.04 -34.46
CA VAL A 564 -3.35 -18.85 -35.45
C VAL A 564 -4.22 -19.01 -36.68
N THR A 565 -3.66 -18.81 -37.88
CA THR A 565 -4.41 -19.02 -39.13
C THR A 565 -4.67 -20.52 -39.31
N PRO A 566 -5.93 -20.97 -39.40
CA PRO A 566 -6.23 -22.40 -39.51
C PRO A 566 -5.67 -22.97 -40.82
N VAL A 567 -4.97 -24.10 -40.71
CA VAL A 567 -4.45 -24.87 -41.85
C VAL A 567 -5.40 -26.03 -42.15
N SER A 568 -5.72 -26.28 -43.42
CA SER A 568 -6.55 -27.43 -43.81
C SER A 568 -6.21 -27.94 -45.20
N GLY A 569 -6.56 -29.20 -45.49
CA GLY A 569 -6.35 -29.80 -46.82
C GLY A 569 -4.92 -30.24 -47.12
N ILE A 570 -4.07 -30.38 -46.10
CA ILE A 570 -2.68 -30.83 -46.27
C ILE A 570 -2.63 -32.35 -46.40
N VAL A 571 -1.91 -32.84 -47.40
CA VAL A 571 -1.56 -34.26 -47.56
C VAL A 571 -0.06 -34.42 -47.37
N PHE A 572 0.40 -35.61 -47.00
CA PHE A 572 1.83 -35.90 -46.86
C PHE A 572 2.63 -35.45 -48.10
N GLY A 573 3.72 -34.71 -47.85
CA GLY A 573 4.57 -34.12 -48.89
C GLY A 573 4.20 -32.70 -49.35
N ALA A 574 3.10 -32.11 -48.85
CA ALA A 574 2.76 -30.71 -49.10
C ALA A 574 3.39 -29.75 -48.07
N ASP A 575 3.67 -28.51 -48.50
CA ASP A 575 4.16 -27.44 -47.64
C ASP A 575 3.01 -26.84 -46.79
N VAL A 576 3.29 -26.51 -45.53
CA VAL A 576 2.31 -25.98 -44.57
C VAL A 576 2.55 -24.51 -44.30
N PRO A 577 1.61 -23.61 -44.65
CA PRO A 577 1.74 -22.19 -44.33
C PRO A 577 1.59 -21.94 -42.83
N VAL A 578 2.46 -21.10 -42.27
CA VAL A 578 2.48 -20.75 -40.85
C VAL A 578 2.31 -19.25 -40.67
N SER A 579 1.14 -18.84 -40.18
CA SER A 579 0.85 -17.44 -39.86
C SER A 579 -0.05 -17.31 -38.63
N ALA A 580 0.07 -16.17 -37.95
CA ALA A 580 -0.83 -15.76 -36.89
C ALA A 580 -1.11 -14.26 -37.00
N THR A 581 -2.33 -13.88 -36.64
CA THR A 581 -2.75 -12.49 -36.49
C THR A 581 -2.74 -12.11 -35.02
N VAL A 582 -2.24 -10.90 -34.72
CA VAL A 582 -2.29 -10.28 -33.40
C VAL A 582 -3.05 -8.98 -33.52
N SER A 583 -4.15 -8.85 -32.79
CA SER A 583 -5.01 -7.69 -32.83
C SER A 583 -5.28 -7.11 -31.44
N SER A 584 -5.63 -5.83 -31.39
CA SER A 584 -6.03 -5.15 -30.16
C SER A 584 -6.97 -3.99 -30.47
N VAL A 585 -7.82 -3.64 -29.51
CA VAL A 585 -8.70 -2.47 -29.58
C VAL A 585 -7.94 -1.14 -29.55
N ALA A 586 -6.66 -1.14 -29.13
CA ALA A 586 -5.82 0.06 -29.08
C ALA A 586 -4.96 0.28 -30.36
N GLY A 587 -5.26 -0.44 -31.44
CA GLY A 587 -4.50 -0.40 -32.69
C GLY A 587 -3.60 -1.62 -32.89
N THR A 588 -2.76 -1.60 -33.93
CA THR A 588 -1.88 -2.73 -34.27
C THR A 588 -0.80 -2.94 -33.21
N PRO A 589 -0.75 -4.10 -32.52
CA PRO A 589 0.24 -4.36 -31.48
C PRO A 589 1.67 -4.41 -32.02
N THR A 590 2.63 -3.79 -31.32
CA THR A 590 4.06 -3.85 -31.64
C THR A 590 4.75 -4.94 -30.81
N GLY A 591 5.43 -5.87 -31.48
CA GLY A 591 6.07 -7.00 -30.82
C GLY A 591 6.44 -8.14 -31.76
N THR A 592 6.65 -9.32 -31.21
CA THR A 592 7.03 -10.52 -31.97
C THR A 592 6.14 -11.71 -31.61
N VAL A 593 5.89 -12.59 -32.57
CA VAL A 593 5.25 -13.90 -32.39
C VAL A 593 6.31 -14.99 -32.52
N GLN A 594 6.39 -15.87 -31.53
CA GLN A 594 7.13 -17.12 -31.61
C GLN A 594 6.17 -18.25 -31.98
N PHE A 595 6.45 -18.95 -33.08
CA PHE A 595 5.69 -20.12 -33.50
C PHE A 595 6.22 -21.41 -32.90
N SER A 596 5.33 -22.39 -32.74
CA SER A 596 5.67 -23.76 -32.35
C SER A 596 4.85 -24.76 -33.16
N LEU A 597 5.46 -25.89 -33.50
CA LEU A 597 4.81 -27.03 -34.15
C LEU A 597 4.98 -28.24 -33.24
N ASP A 598 3.87 -28.87 -32.87
CA ASP A 598 3.83 -30.00 -31.93
C ASP A 598 4.55 -29.71 -30.61
N GLY A 599 4.33 -28.50 -30.08
CA GLY A 599 4.95 -28.00 -28.86
C GLY A 599 6.43 -27.64 -28.97
N THR A 600 7.06 -27.87 -30.13
CA THR A 600 8.48 -27.51 -30.37
C THR A 600 8.56 -26.19 -31.10
N THR A 601 9.43 -25.30 -30.65
CA THR A 601 9.61 -23.97 -31.24
C THR A 601 10.12 -24.06 -32.69
N VAL A 602 9.52 -23.31 -33.61
CA VAL A 602 9.91 -23.28 -35.03
C VAL A 602 10.34 -21.87 -35.42
N GLY A 603 11.51 -21.74 -36.05
CA GLY A 603 12.07 -20.47 -36.48
C GLY A 603 12.44 -19.53 -35.33
N VAL A 604 12.89 -18.33 -35.70
CA VAL A 604 13.12 -17.22 -34.76
C VAL A 604 11.84 -16.41 -34.56
N PRO A 605 11.69 -15.64 -33.46
CA PRO A 605 10.54 -14.75 -33.27
C PRO A 605 10.34 -13.82 -34.46
N VAL A 606 9.11 -13.74 -34.96
CA VAL A 606 8.73 -12.94 -36.13
C VAL A 606 8.06 -11.65 -35.68
N THR A 607 8.53 -10.51 -36.16
CA THR A 607 7.91 -9.21 -35.88
C THR A 607 6.49 -9.15 -36.44
N VAL A 608 5.54 -8.65 -35.64
CA VAL A 608 4.17 -8.38 -36.10
C VAL A 608 4.20 -7.24 -37.11
N GLY A 609 3.70 -7.49 -38.32
CA GLY A 609 3.61 -6.51 -39.40
C GLY A 609 2.62 -5.38 -39.11
N SER A 610 2.64 -4.34 -39.95
CA SER A 610 1.69 -3.21 -39.84
C SER A 610 0.22 -3.61 -40.03
N ASP A 611 -0.02 -4.77 -40.66
CA ASP A 611 -1.31 -5.43 -40.84
C ASP A 611 -1.72 -6.32 -39.65
N GLY A 612 -0.87 -6.43 -38.62
CA GLY A 612 -1.10 -7.31 -37.47
C GLY A 612 -0.73 -8.77 -37.72
N VAL A 613 -0.10 -9.11 -38.84
CA VAL A 613 0.24 -10.50 -39.19
C VAL A 613 1.72 -10.78 -38.90
N ALA A 614 1.99 -11.94 -38.32
CA ALA A 614 3.33 -12.54 -38.31
C ALA A 614 3.27 -13.86 -39.09
N ALA A 615 4.23 -14.11 -39.98
CA ALA A 615 4.28 -15.31 -40.80
C ALA A 615 5.71 -15.85 -40.91
N LEU A 616 5.85 -17.18 -40.90
CA LEU A 616 7.07 -17.88 -41.23
C LEU A 616 7.02 -18.40 -42.68
N PRO A 617 8.18 -18.74 -43.28
CA PRO A 617 8.20 -19.59 -44.46
C PRO A 617 7.47 -20.91 -44.21
N ASP A 618 6.88 -21.48 -45.26
CA ASP A 618 6.12 -22.73 -45.16
C ASP A 618 6.98 -23.88 -44.60
N VAL A 619 6.35 -24.71 -43.77
CA VAL A 619 7.00 -25.86 -43.11
C VAL A 619 6.73 -27.12 -43.94
N SER A 620 7.78 -27.82 -44.32
CA SER A 620 7.71 -29.04 -45.12
C SER A 620 8.13 -30.28 -44.31
N GLY A 621 7.84 -31.48 -44.84
CA GLY A 621 8.29 -32.75 -44.25
C GLY A 621 7.48 -33.24 -43.04
N LEU A 622 6.24 -32.75 -42.88
CA LEU A 622 5.31 -33.24 -41.87
C LEU A 622 4.76 -34.61 -42.25
N HIS A 623 4.84 -35.56 -41.32
CA HIS A 623 4.21 -36.88 -41.44
C HIS A 623 2.68 -36.79 -41.40
N ALA A 624 1.97 -37.81 -41.85
CA ALA A 624 0.53 -37.86 -41.73
C ALA A 624 0.12 -38.03 -40.26
N GLY A 625 -0.86 -37.24 -39.81
CA GLY A 625 -1.27 -37.22 -38.41
C GLY A 625 -1.87 -35.89 -37.98
N LEU A 626 -2.20 -35.83 -36.69
CA LEU A 626 -2.65 -34.60 -36.05
C LEU A 626 -1.43 -33.78 -35.65
N HIS A 627 -1.37 -32.55 -36.14
CA HIS A 627 -0.35 -31.58 -35.77
C HIS A 627 -0.99 -30.38 -35.07
N THR A 628 -0.20 -29.71 -34.24
CA THR A 628 -0.61 -28.51 -33.51
C THR A 628 0.31 -27.35 -33.86
N LEU A 629 -0.26 -26.27 -34.38
CA LEU A 629 0.43 -25.02 -34.63
C LEU A 629 0.10 -24.03 -33.52
N GLY A 630 1.12 -23.64 -32.76
CA GLY A 630 1.02 -22.63 -31.71
C GLY A 630 1.68 -21.32 -32.11
N ALA A 631 1.14 -20.22 -31.60
CA ALA A 631 1.70 -18.89 -31.71
C ALA A 631 1.68 -18.20 -30.34
N ALA A 632 2.83 -17.69 -29.90
CA ALA A 632 2.98 -16.94 -28.65
C ALA A 632 3.47 -15.52 -28.92
N TYR A 633 2.65 -14.53 -28.60
CA TYR A 633 2.95 -13.11 -28.78
C TYR A 633 3.60 -12.49 -27.53
N ILE A 634 4.64 -11.69 -27.77
CA ILE A 634 5.31 -10.86 -26.76
C ILE A 634 5.40 -9.43 -27.28
N SER A 635 4.92 -8.47 -26.49
CA SER A 635 5.01 -7.03 -26.78
C SER A 635 6.45 -6.51 -26.68
N ALA A 636 6.82 -5.57 -27.55
CA ALA A 636 8.17 -4.99 -27.61
C ALA A 636 8.50 -4.10 -26.38
N ASP A 637 7.51 -3.37 -25.86
CA ASP A 637 7.66 -2.37 -24.79
C ASP A 637 6.74 -2.61 -23.59
N GLY A 638 5.95 -3.69 -23.60
CA GLY A 638 5.02 -4.04 -22.53
C GLY A 638 3.70 -3.26 -22.54
N SER A 639 3.43 -2.46 -23.57
CA SER A 639 2.16 -1.74 -23.73
C SER A 639 0.97 -2.67 -24.04
N PHE A 640 1.25 -3.85 -24.61
CA PHE A 640 0.25 -4.86 -24.96
C PHE A 640 0.44 -6.14 -24.15
N ALA A 641 -0.68 -6.75 -23.74
CA ALA A 641 -0.67 -8.00 -23.00
C ALA A 641 -0.06 -9.12 -23.85
N ARG A 642 0.60 -10.08 -23.19
CA ARG A 642 1.03 -11.32 -23.85
C ARG A 642 -0.21 -12.14 -24.20
N GLY A 643 -0.15 -12.83 -25.33
CA GLY A 643 -1.22 -13.70 -25.79
C GLY A 643 -0.65 -14.94 -26.45
N ASN A 644 -1.43 -16.00 -26.51
CA ASN A 644 -1.08 -17.21 -27.23
C ASN A 644 -2.34 -17.83 -27.81
N ASP A 645 -2.17 -18.57 -28.90
CA ASP A 645 -3.24 -19.37 -29.49
C ASP A 645 -2.64 -20.65 -30.10
N GLU A 646 -3.45 -21.70 -30.18
CA GLU A 646 -3.07 -22.99 -30.75
C GLU A 646 -4.19 -23.50 -31.66
N SER A 647 -3.80 -23.99 -32.83
CA SER A 647 -4.72 -24.60 -33.79
C SER A 647 -4.22 -25.97 -34.21
N SER A 648 -5.10 -26.96 -34.16
CA SER A 648 -4.78 -28.31 -34.64
C SER A 648 -5.19 -28.48 -36.10
N PHE A 649 -4.33 -29.08 -36.91
CA PHE A 649 -4.64 -29.46 -38.28
C PHE A 649 -4.20 -30.90 -38.54
N VAL A 650 -4.80 -31.53 -39.54
CA VAL A 650 -4.48 -32.91 -39.92
C VAL A 650 -3.73 -32.90 -41.24
N VAL A 651 -2.59 -33.58 -41.27
CA VAL A 651 -1.94 -33.99 -42.52
C VAL A 651 -2.50 -35.36 -42.88
N ALA A 652 -3.24 -35.45 -43.98
CA ALA A 652 -3.79 -36.70 -44.47
C ALA A 652 -2.71 -37.53 -45.18
N LYS A 653 -2.89 -38.86 -45.24
CA LYS A 653 -1.99 -39.74 -45.99
C LYS A 653 -2.07 -39.47 -47.50
N ALA A 654 -0.95 -39.63 -48.20
CA ALA A 654 -0.88 -39.49 -49.65
C ALA A 654 -1.48 -40.71 -50.37
N PRO A 655 -2.28 -40.54 -51.43
CA PRO A 655 -2.81 -41.65 -52.22
C PRO A 655 -1.70 -42.41 -52.96
N THR A 656 -1.85 -43.73 -53.11
CA THR A 656 -0.91 -44.58 -53.87
C THR A 656 -1.58 -45.30 -55.04
N THR A 657 -0.78 -45.68 -56.04
CA THR A 657 -1.20 -46.52 -57.18
C THR A 657 -0.31 -47.76 -57.25
N THR A 658 -0.91 -48.95 -57.28
CA THR A 658 -0.20 -50.25 -57.42
C THR A 658 -0.38 -50.81 -58.84
N THR A 659 0.64 -51.47 -59.38
CA THR A 659 0.57 -52.29 -60.61
C THR A 659 1.20 -53.65 -60.35
N VAL A 660 0.87 -54.69 -61.14
CA VAL A 660 1.44 -56.05 -60.99
C VAL A 660 1.74 -56.70 -62.34
N THR A 661 2.89 -57.39 -62.42
CA THR A 661 3.33 -58.17 -63.57
C THR A 661 3.77 -59.57 -63.13
N ALA A 662 3.64 -60.55 -64.03
CA ALA A 662 3.99 -61.94 -63.78
C ALA A 662 4.97 -62.47 -64.82
N ALA A 663 5.93 -63.26 -64.35
CA ALA A 663 6.82 -64.10 -65.13
C ALA A 663 6.91 -65.48 -64.46
N THR A 664 7.40 -66.50 -65.17
CA THR A 664 7.61 -67.83 -64.58
C THR A 664 8.43 -67.73 -63.29
N GLY A 665 7.86 -68.22 -62.18
CA GLY A 665 8.49 -68.20 -60.86
C GLY A 665 8.61 -66.83 -60.19
N LYS A 666 8.05 -65.75 -60.75
CA LYS A 666 8.27 -64.36 -60.28
C LYS A 666 7.03 -63.47 -60.43
N LEU A 667 6.69 -62.75 -59.37
CA LEU A 667 5.70 -61.67 -59.37
C LEU A 667 6.38 -60.35 -59.00
N THR A 668 6.05 -59.27 -59.70
CA THR A 668 6.60 -57.94 -59.43
C THR A 668 5.48 -56.91 -59.39
N ALA A 669 5.42 -56.15 -58.30
CA ALA A 669 4.50 -55.04 -58.12
C ALA A 669 5.26 -53.72 -58.01
N THR A 670 4.70 -52.66 -58.58
CA THR A 670 5.24 -51.30 -58.46
C THR A 670 4.18 -50.41 -57.83
N VAL A 671 4.55 -49.68 -56.77
CA VAL A 671 3.70 -48.78 -56.00
C VAL A 671 4.25 -47.35 -56.13
N THR A 672 3.42 -46.40 -56.52
CA THR A 672 3.80 -44.99 -56.69
C THR A 672 2.90 -44.08 -55.84
N GLY A 673 3.48 -43.06 -55.19
CA GLY A 673 2.79 -42.05 -54.37
C GLY A 673 3.63 -40.77 -54.24
N ALA A 674 3.10 -39.73 -53.59
CA ALA A 674 3.86 -38.52 -53.25
C ALA A 674 4.71 -38.78 -52.00
N GLY A 675 6.03 -38.60 -52.10
CA GLY A 675 6.98 -39.21 -51.17
C GLY A 675 7.34 -40.64 -51.59
N GLU A 676 8.09 -41.36 -50.77
CA GLU A 676 8.49 -42.73 -51.06
C GLU A 676 7.65 -43.71 -50.22
N PRO A 677 6.71 -44.49 -50.84
CA PRO A 677 5.93 -45.49 -50.12
C PRO A 677 6.82 -46.61 -49.57
N THR A 678 6.56 -47.03 -48.34
CA THR A 678 7.34 -48.03 -47.60
C THR A 678 6.49 -49.21 -47.15
N GLY A 679 7.11 -50.33 -46.77
CA GLY A 679 6.39 -51.53 -46.29
C GLY A 679 6.25 -52.61 -47.36
N ASP A 680 5.33 -53.56 -47.14
CA ASP A 680 5.23 -54.79 -47.94
C ASP A 680 4.04 -54.77 -48.91
N VAL A 681 4.21 -55.45 -50.05
CA VAL A 681 3.13 -55.78 -50.99
C VAL A 681 2.83 -57.27 -50.90
N THR A 682 1.56 -57.62 -50.65
CA THR A 682 1.07 -59.00 -50.66
C THR A 682 0.65 -59.39 -52.06
N PHE A 683 1.09 -60.56 -52.52
CA PHE A 683 0.80 -61.09 -53.84
C PHE A 683 -0.23 -62.22 -53.78
N TYR A 684 -1.05 -62.31 -54.82
CA TYR A 684 -2.10 -63.31 -54.94
C TYR A 684 -1.99 -64.07 -56.27
N VAL A 685 -2.35 -65.35 -56.26
CA VAL A 685 -2.59 -66.16 -57.47
C VAL A 685 -3.99 -66.77 -57.35
N ASP A 686 -4.87 -66.48 -58.32
CA ASP A 686 -6.29 -66.82 -58.31
C ASP A 686 -7.02 -66.43 -57.01
N GLY A 687 -6.61 -65.30 -56.42
CA GLY A 687 -7.17 -64.76 -55.17
C GLY A 687 -6.61 -65.41 -53.89
N VAL A 688 -5.70 -66.39 -54.01
CA VAL A 688 -5.01 -67.00 -52.86
C VAL A 688 -3.71 -66.24 -52.60
N ASP A 689 -3.47 -65.87 -51.35
CA ASP A 689 -2.22 -65.26 -50.92
C ASP A 689 -1.05 -66.24 -51.14
N VAL A 690 -0.04 -65.79 -51.89
CA VAL A 690 1.15 -66.59 -52.20
C VAL A 690 2.41 -66.04 -51.53
N GLY A 691 2.30 -64.96 -50.75
CA GLY A 691 3.39 -64.33 -50.01
C GLY A 691 3.47 -62.82 -50.23
N SER A 692 4.34 -62.17 -49.45
CA SER A 692 4.58 -60.73 -49.51
C SER A 692 6.05 -60.43 -49.77
N ALA A 693 6.34 -59.26 -50.33
CA ALA A 693 7.69 -58.75 -50.49
C ALA A 693 7.78 -57.26 -50.16
N PRO A 694 8.92 -56.79 -49.61
CA PRO A 694 9.11 -55.38 -49.28
C PRO A 694 9.25 -54.52 -50.52
N LEU A 695 8.78 -53.28 -50.42
CA LEU A 695 9.07 -52.21 -51.38
C LEU A 695 10.54 -51.76 -51.22
N ALA A 696 11.25 -51.75 -52.34
CA ALA A 696 12.53 -51.07 -52.50
C ALA A 696 12.45 -50.23 -53.78
N ASP A 697 12.71 -48.93 -53.68
CA ASP A 697 12.61 -47.97 -54.79
C ASP A 697 11.24 -48.07 -55.52
N GLY A 698 10.16 -48.15 -54.74
CA GLY A 698 8.78 -48.29 -55.25
C GLY A 698 8.42 -49.65 -55.86
N THR A 699 9.29 -50.67 -55.78
CA THR A 699 9.05 -51.99 -56.37
C THR A 699 9.17 -53.12 -55.34
N ALA A 700 8.21 -54.05 -55.35
CA ALA A 700 8.21 -55.28 -54.56
C ALA A 700 8.28 -56.50 -55.47
N THR A 701 9.11 -57.49 -55.15
CA THR A 701 9.31 -58.69 -55.99
C THR A 701 9.27 -59.96 -55.16
N LEU A 702 8.41 -60.90 -55.55
CA LEU A 702 8.27 -62.22 -54.94
C LEU A 702 8.76 -63.33 -55.88
N GLU A 703 9.76 -64.10 -55.46
CA GLU A 703 10.36 -65.21 -56.23
C GLU A 703 10.07 -66.58 -55.57
N GLY A 704 9.67 -67.60 -56.35
CA GLY A 704 9.74 -69.02 -55.96
C GLY A 704 8.47 -69.75 -55.45
N THR A 705 8.30 -70.98 -55.97
CA THR A 705 7.54 -72.18 -55.52
C THR A 705 6.02 -72.27 -55.48
N SER A 706 5.24 -71.20 -55.48
CA SER A 706 3.76 -71.30 -55.62
C SER A 706 3.18 -70.37 -56.68
N ASN A 707 4.03 -69.59 -57.34
CA ASN A 707 3.60 -68.54 -58.25
C ASN A 707 3.29 -69.05 -59.66
N ASP A 708 3.33 -70.35 -59.95
CA ASP A 708 3.06 -70.91 -61.28
C ASP A 708 1.76 -71.75 -61.27
N GLY A 709 0.99 -71.70 -62.35
CA GLY A 709 -0.18 -72.55 -62.55
C GLY A 709 -1.57 -71.91 -62.35
N GLY A 710 -1.66 -70.62 -61.96
CA GLY A 710 -2.93 -69.89 -61.85
C GLY A 710 -3.28 -69.00 -63.05
N SER A 711 -4.53 -68.50 -63.11
CA SER A 711 -5.06 -67.71 -64.23
C SER A 711 -5.03 -66.19 -63.99
N VAL A 712 -5.03 -65.72 -62.74
CA VAL A 712 -4.97 -64.31 -62.36
C VAL A 712 -3.92 -64.10 -61.28
N VAL A 713 -3.16 -63.02 -61.37
CA VAL A 713 -2.24 -62.57 -60.32
C VAL A 713 -2.73 -61.25 -59.75
N GLY A 714 -2.56 -61.05 -58.46
CA GLY A 714 -2.89 -59.82 -57.76
C GLY A 714 -1.71 -59.30 -56.94
N ALA A 715 -1.72 -58.01 -56.65
CA ALA A 715 -0.84 -57.38 -55.68
C ALA A 715 -1.65 -56.36 -54.85
N SER A 716 -1.45 -56.35 -53.55
CA SER A 716 -2.09 -55.42 -52.62
C SER A 716 -1.06 -54.78 -51.71
N TYR A 717 -1.00 -53.46 -51.75
CA TYR A 717 -0.25 -52.63 -50.83
C TYR A 717 -1.18 -52.09 -49.75
N ALA A 718 -0.86 -52.33 -48.47
CA ALA A 718 -1.74 -51.99 -47.35
C ALA A 718 -1.68 -50.50 -46.94
N GLY A 719 -0.78 -49.71 -47.54
CA GLY A 719 -0.44 -48.37 -47.06
C GLY A 719 0.60 -48.42 -45.93
N ASP A 720 1.11 -47.24 -45.56
CA ASP A 720 2.03 -47.06 -44.43
C ASP A 720 1.56 -45.91 -43.52
N ALA A 721 2.46 -45.36 -42.69
CA ALA A 721 2.14 -44.24 -41.81
C ALA A 721 1.67 -42.99 -42.59
N ASP A 722 2.19 -42.79 -43.80
CA ASP A 722 2.06 -41.58 -44.60
C ASP A 722 1.31 -41.79 -45.92
N HIS A 723 1.05 -43.04 -46.32
CA HIS A 723 0.48 -43.41 -47.61
C HIS A 723 -0.75 -44.33 -47.48
N GLU A 724 -1.75 -44.11 -48.33
CA GLU A 724 -2.97 -44.92 -48.40
C GLU A 724 -2.76 -46.28 -49.09
N ALA A 725 -3.66 -47.23 -48.83
CA ALA A 725 -3.65 -48.57 -49.44
C ALA A 725 -4.03 -48.54 -50.94
N SER A 726 -3.49 -49.48 -51.74
CA SER A 726 -3.88 -49.67 -53.15
C SER A 726 -3.64 -51.12 -53.62
N SER A 727 -4.28 -51.55 -54.72
CA SER A 727 -4.16 -52.91 -55.25
C SER A 727 -4.31 -52.99 -56.76
N ALA A 728 -3.84 -54.09 -57.38
CA ALA A 728 -3.94 -54.36 -58.81
C ALA A 728 -4.04 -55.87 -59.12
N SER A 729 -4.53 -56.23 -60.32
CA SER A 729 -4.55 -57.61 -60.80
C SER A 729 -4.31 -57.71 -62.33
N SER A 730 -3.86 -58.89 -62.80
CA SER A 730 -3.60 -59.19 -64.22
C SER A 730 -3.81 -60.68 -64.53
N SER A 731 -4.15 -61.05 -65.77
CA SER A 731 -4.42 -62.44 -66.17
C SER A 731 -3.26 -63.11 -66.92
N ARG A 732 -3.12 -64.43 -66.77
CA ARG A 732 -2.14 -65.29 -67.45
C ARG A 732 -2.77 -66.11 -68.58
N LYS A 733 -1.96 -66.66 -69.48
CA LYS A 733 -2.38 -67.44 -70.66
C LYS A 733 -1.93 -68.91 -70.57
N ALA A 734 -2.74 -69.81 -71.14
CA ALA A 734 -2.38 -71.23 -71.25
C ALA A 734 -1.42 -71.45 -72.44
N PRO A 735 -0.29 -72.16 -72.26
CA PRO A 735 0.66 -72.43 -73.34
C PRO A 735 0.15 -73.43 -74.40
N VAL A 736 0.66 -73.35 -75.64
CA VAL A 736 0.26 -74.25 -76.77
C VAL A 736 1.27 -75.38 -77.02
N VAL A 737 0.81 -76.66 -77.02
CA VAL A 737 1.64 -77.87 -77.25
C VAL A 737 0.87 -78.98 -78.00
N THR A 738 1.47 -79.57 -79.05
CA THR A 738 0.85 -80.62 -79.91
C THR A 738 1.74 -81.87 -80.07
N PRO A 739 1.21 -83.12 -79.91
CA PRO A 739 1.99 -84.36 -80.07
C PRO A 739 1.99 -84.94 -81.50
N LYS A 740 3.05 -85.68 -81.88
CA LYS A 740 3.23 -86.36 -83.18
C LYS A 740 3.87 -87.74 -83.01
N ALA A 741 3.36 -88.79 -83.68
CA ALA A 741 3.92 -90.15 -83.67
C ALA A 741 4.56 -90.56 -85.00
N ASP A 742 5.62 -91.37 -84.95
CA ASP A 742 6.39 -91.85 -86.11
C ASP A 742 6.80 -93.33 -85.95
N GLY A 743 6.56 -94.18 -86.95
CA GLY A 743 6.84 -95.64 -86.93
C GLY A 743 6.24 -96.42 -88.12
N GLN A 744 6.76 -97.63 -88.41
CA GLN A 744 6.24 -98.52 -89.47
C GLN A 744 5.11 -99.41 -88.94
N GLY A 745 3.98 -99.45 -89.65
CA GLY A 745 2.84 -100.25 -89.23
C GLY A 745 1.93 -100.67 -90.38
N HIS A 746 1.11 -101.68 -90.09
CA HIS A 746 0.08 -102.20 -90.98
C HIS A 746 -1.24 -102.32 -90.20
N SER A 747 -2.34 -101.86 -90.81
CA SER A 747 -3.71 -102.10 -90.31
C SER A 747 -3.94 -101.70 -88.84
N GLY A 748 -3.35 -100.58 -88.42
CA GLY A 748 -3.54 -100.04 -87.07
C GLY A 748 -2.63 -100.65 -85.99
N TRP A 749 -1.68 -101.51 -86.37
CA TRP A 749 -0.63 -102.04 -85.53
C TRP A 749 0.74 -101.66 -86.09
N PHE A 750 1.68 -101.32 -85.22
CA PHE A 750 3.06 -101.08 -85.58
C PHE A 750 3.86 -102.37 -85.41
N ASN A 751 4.68 -102.70 -86.41
CA ASN A 751 5.61 -103.85 -86.35
C ASN A 751 7.03 -103.44 -85.92
N GLY A 752 7.16 -102.23 -85.38
CA GLY A 752 8.38 -101.67 -84.82
C GLY A 752 8.08 -100.65 -83.72
N PRO A 753 9.11 -100.16 -83.01
CA PRO A 753 8.98 -99.07 -82.05
C PRO A 753 8.38 -97.78 -82.66
N VAL A 754 7.60 -97.03 -81.86
CA VAL A 754 6.97 -95.75 -82.23
C VAL A 754 7.59 -94.60 -81.43
N THR A 755 8.01 -93.52 -82.08
CA THR A 755 8.51 -92.31 -81.39
C THR A 755 7.43 -91.22 -81.34
N VAL A 756 7.11 -90.72 -80.14
CA VAL A 756 6.16 -89.63 -79.89
C VAL A 756 6.92 -88.35 -79.53
N SER A 757 6.84 -87.31 -80.37
CA SER A 757 7.45 -85.98 -80.14
C SER A 757 6.40 -84.89 -79.89
N PHE A 758 6.82 -83.74 -79.37
CA PHE A 758 5.96 -82.59 -79.02
C PHE A 758 6.44 -81.32 -79.73
N VAL A 759 5.50 -80.50 -80.22
CA VAL A 759 5.76 -79.19 -80.87
C VAL A 759 5.17 -78.10 -79.98
N CYS A 760 5.96 -77.11 -79.59
CA CYS A 760 5.58 -76.03 -78.65
C CYS A 760 5.54 -74.65 -79.31
N GLY A 761 4.68 -73.76 -78.81
CA GLY A 761 4.61 -72.34 -79.17
C GLY A 761 5.70 -71.48 -78.52
N SER A 762 5.74 -70.18 -78.88
CA SER A 762 6.68 -69.19 -78.31
C SER A 762 6.36 -68.76 -76.88
N ASP A 763 5.18 -69.14 -76.41
CA ASP A 763 4.63 -68.90 -75.09
C ASP A 763 5.15 -69.90 -74.03
N VAL A 764 6.00 -70.84 -74.43
CA VAL A 764 6.55 -71.91 -73.59
C VAL A 764 8.02 -71.66 -73.25
N THR A 765 8.41 -71.94 -72.01
CA THR A 765 9.82 -71.80 -71.55
C THR A 765 10.72 -72.94 -72.02
N SER A 766 10.22 -74.18 -72.12
CA SER A 766 10.95 -75.33 -72.67
C SER A 766 10.00 -76.40 -73.23
N CYS A 767 10.34 -77.00 -74.37
CA CYS A 767 9.49 -78.02 -75.02
C CYS A 767 9.81 -79.45 -74.55
N PRO A 768 8.82 -80.33 -74.30
CA PRO A 768 9.07 -81.69 -73.80
C PRO A 768 9.88 -82.57 -74.75
N ALA A 769 10.78 -83.39 -74.19
CA ALA A 769 11.59 -84.35 -74.95
C ALA A 769 10.73 -85.49 -75.57
N PRO A 770 11.07 -86.01 -76.76
CA PRO A 770 10.38 -87.15 -77.39
C PRO A 770 10.45 -88.45 -76.57
N VAL A 771 9.45 -89.32 -76.72
CA VAL A 771 9.31 -90.60 -76.01
C VAL A 771 9.19 -91.75 -77.00
N VAL A 772 9.99 -92.81 -76.83
CA VAL A 772 9.93 -94.01 -77.68
C VAL A 772 9.13 -95.12 -76.99
N LEU A 773 8.08 -95.60 -77.65
CA LEU A 773 7.32 -96.80 -77.31
C LEU A 773 7.94 -97.98 -78.06
N ALA A 774 8.70 -98.83 -77.38
CA ALA A 774 9.40 -99.96 -78.00
C ALA A 774 8.88 -101.34 -77.55
N LYS A 775 7.95 -101.35 -76.60
CA LYS A 775 7.39 -102.57 -76.03
C LYS A 775 6.16 -102.99 -76.84
N GLU A 776 6.09 -104.26 -77.21
CA GLU A 776 4.86 -104.84 -77.80
C GLU A 776 3.69 -104.73 -76.81
N GLY A 777 2.50 -104.45 -77.32
CA GLY A 777 1.27 -104.25 -76.55
C GLY A 777 0.32 -103.22 -77.18
N ALA A 778 -0.97 -103.38 -76.90
CA ALA A 778 -2.03 -102.46 -77.33
C ALA A 778 -2.28 -101.33 -76.31
N GLY A 779 -2.74 -100.17 -76.78
CA GLY A 779 -3.29 -99.11 -75.93
C GLY A 779 -2.27 -98.23 -75.19
N GLN A 780 -1.11 -97.93 -75.80
CA GLN A 780 -0.04 -97.17 -75.13
C GLN A 780 -0.20 -95.64 -75.31
N TYR A 781 0.10 -94.85 -74.27
CA TYR A 781 -0.05 -93.39 -74.23
C TYR A 781 1.20 -92.65 -73.68
N VAL A 782 1.32 -91.34 -73.97
CA VAL A 782 2.35 -90.43 -73.42
C VAL A 782 1.71 -89.11 -72.96
N THR A 783 1.93 -88.70 -71.70
CA THR A 783 1.40 -87.44 -71.12
C THR A 783 2.51 -86.49 -70.66
N ARG A 784 2.35 -85.17 -70.88
CA ARG A 784 3.27 -84.10 -70.46
C ARG A 784 2.52 -82.84 -70.00
N THR A 785 3.06 -82.14 -68.99
CA THR A 785 2.61 -80.81 -68.52
C THR A 785 3.68 -79.77 -68.88
N VAL A 786 3.27 -78.58 -69.30
CA VAL A 786 4.15 -77.53 -69.83
C VAL A 786 3.75 -76.16 -69.26
N THR A 787 4.75 -75.38 -68.84
CA THR A 787 4.59 -74.04 -68.24
C THR A 787 5.00 -72.94 -69.23
N GLY A 788 4.20 -71.86 -69.28
CA GLY A 788 4.42 -70.70 -70.12
C GLY A 788 5.31 -69.63 -69.48
N THR A 789 5.71 -68.63 -70.27
CA THR A 789 6.63 -67.55 -69.84
C THR A 789 6.05 -66.61 -68.77
N ASP A 790 4.73 -66.54 -68.65
CA ASP A 790 4.00 -65.82 -67.60
C ASP A 790 3.65 -66.72 -66.39
N GLY A 791 4.09 -67.98 -66.41
CA GLY A 791 3.83 -68.97 -65.36
C GLY A 791 2.51 -69.73 -65.50
N GLY A 792 1.71 -69.57 -66.58
CA GLY A 792 0.53 -70.40 -66.87
C GLY A 792 0.89 -71.84 -67.26
N VAL A 793 -0.02 -72.83 -67.12
CA VAL A 793 0.29 -74.25 -67.41
C VAL A 793 -0.74 -74.92 -68.34
N THR A 794 -0.30 -75.91 -69.13
CA THR A 794 -1.16 -76.79 -69.96
C THR A 794 -0.72 -78.26 -69.83
N THR A 795 -1.63 -79.23 -70.04
CA THR A 795 -1.32 -80.68 -70.04
C THR A 795 -1.80 -81.35 -71.32
N VAL A 796 -0.94 -82.15 -71.97
CA VAL A 796 -1.18 -82.82 -73.26
C VAL A 796 -0.97 -84.34 -73.16
N THR A 797 -1.84 -85.14 -73.79
CA THR A 797 -1.78 -86.62 -73.82
C THR A 797 -1.87 -87.15 -75.25
N ALA A 798 -0.98 -88.07 -75.63
CA ALA A 798 -0.85 -88.67 -76.97
C ALA A 798 -1.07 -90.20 -76.92
N GLY A 799 -1.83 -90.77 -77.87
CA GLY A 799 -2.20 -92.21 -77.94
C GLY A 799 -3.70 -92.43 -78.16
N PRO A 800 -4.20 -93.69 -78.25
CA PRO A 800 -3.47 -94.95 -78.05
C PRO A 800 -2.63 -95.41 -79.25
N TYR A 801 -1.52 -96.10 -78.99
CA TYR A 801 -0.68 -96.77 -80.00
C TYR A 801 -0.59 -98.29 -79.73
N ASN A 802 -0.70 -99.12 -80.77
CA ASN A 802 -0.65 -100.60 -80.67
C ASN A 802 0.58 -101.16 -81.41
N LEU A 803 1.41 -101.95 -80.73
CA LEU A 803 2.64 -102.52 -81.28
C LEU A 803 2.59 -104.05 -81.19
N ASP A 804 2.87 -104.75 -82.29
CA ASP A 804 3.13 -106.19 -82.29
C ASP A 804 4.38 -106.48 -83.11
N LEU A 805 5.43 -106.87 -82.38
CA LEU A 805 6.76 -107.10 -82.90
C LEU A 805 7.03 -108.60 -83.12
N THR A 806 6.13 -109.47 -82.64
CA THR A 806 6.37 -110.90 -82.57
C THR A 806 5.84 -111.58 -83.82
N ALA A 807 6.71 -112.29 -84.53
CA ALA A 807 6.30 -113.02 -85.72
C ALA A 807 5.41 -114.24 -85.40
N PRO A 808 4.45 -114.59 -86.27
CA PRO A 808 3.56 -115.73 -86.07
C PRO A 808 4.34 -117.05 -86.02
N THR A 809 3.75 -118.11 -85.48
CA THR A 809 4.32 -119.47 -85.60
C THR A 809 3.99 -120.10 -86.96
N ALA A 810 4.85 -120.99 -87.47
CA ALA A 810 4.62 -121.78 -88.68
C ALA A 810 5.05 -123.24 -88.47
N SER A 811 4.33 -124.19 -89.04
CA SER A 811 4.65 -125.61 -89.01
C SER A 811 4.03 -126.37 -90.20
N VAL A 812 4.58 -127.54 -90.50
CA VAL A 812 4.13 -128.40 -91.60
C VAL A 812 3.65 -129.74 -91.05
N SER A 813 2.42 -130.14 -91.37
CA SER A 813 1.82 -131.42 -90.95
C SER A 813 1.58 -132.37 -92.14
N ARG A 814 1.11 -133.61 -91.86
CA ARG A 814 0.91 -134.75 -92.80
C ARG A 814 2.14 -135.41 -93.42
N VAL A 815 3.27 -134.72 -93.48
CA VAL A 815 4.58 -135.28 -93.82
C VAL A 815 5.52 -135.11 -92.64
N GLY A 816 6.26 -136.17 -92.29
CA GLY A 816 7.21 -136.10 -91.18
C GLY A 816 8.62 -135.79 -91.67
N ASP A 817 9.28 -134.84 -91.03
CA ASP A 817 10.68 -134.52 -91.33
C ASP A 817 11.60 -135.74 -91.10
N GLY A 818 12.56 -135.93 -91.99
CA GLY A 818 13.46 -137.08 -92.08
C GLY A 818 12.80 -138.43 -92.43
N LYS A 819 11.46 -138.51 -92.55
CA LYS A 819 10.77 -139.79 -92.76
C LYS A 819 11.02 -140.32 -94.18
N THR A 820 11.09 -141.64 -94.31
CA THR A 820 11.18 -142.29 -95.62
C THR A 820 9.91 -143.07 -95.92
N TYR A 821 9.30 -142.79 -97.07
CA TYR A 821 8.12 -143.47 -97.58
C TYR A 821 8.51 -144.37 -98.76
N LYS A 822 7.81 -145.48 -98.94
CA LYS A 822 8.01 -146.40 -100.08
C LYS A 822 6.91 -146.15 -101.11
N GLY A 823 7.26 -146.11 -102.39
CA GLY A 823 6.28 -145.86 -103.44
C GLY A 823 6.17 -144.38 -103.81
N ARG A 824 5.07 -143.71 -103.45
CA ARG A 824 4.71 -142.35 -103.93
C ARG A 824 4.99 -141.25 -102.88
N ALA A 825 5.20 -140.02 -103.34
CA ALA A 825 5.35 -138.82 -102.51
C ALA A 825 4.03 -138.35 -101.87
N ARG A 826 4.10 -137.63 -100.75
CA ARG A 826 2.95 -137.12 -99.95
C ARG A 826 3.01 -135.59 -99.84
N ILE A 827 1.89 -134.88 -99.84
CA ILE A 827 1.88 -133.40 -99.73
C ILE A 827 1.62 -132.99 -98.27
N GLY A 828 2.40 -132.04 -97.75
CA GLY A 828 2.24 -131.47 -96.40
C GLY A 828 1.13 -130.42 -96.29
N GLN A 829 0.76 -130.01 -95.07
CA GLN A 829 -0.26 -128.98 -94.77
C GLN A 829 0.34 -127.87 -93.87
N CYS A 830 -0.05 -126.60 -94.04
CA CYS A 830 0.40 -125.47 -93.21
C CYS A 830 -0.43 -125.37 -91.93
N GLU A 831 0.23 -125.18 -90.79
CA GLU A 831 -0.38 -124.83 -89.50
C GLU A 831 0.43 -123.71 -88.84
N GLY A 832 -0.23 -122.70 -88.29
CA GLY A 832 0.41 -121.57 -87.62
C GLY A 832 -0.56 -120.79 -86.75
N GLY A 833 -0.04 -119.92 -85.91
CA GLY A 833 -0.82 -119.05 -85.02
C GLY A 833 0.01 -117.89 -84.49
N ASP A 834 -0.65 -116.76 -84.24
CA ASP A 834 -0.06 -115.56 -83.65
C ASP A 834 -0.83 -115.15 -82.38
N ALA A 835 -0.13 -114.62 -81.38
CA ALA A 835 -0.66 -114.38 -80.05
C ALA A 835 -1.19 -112.96 -79.81
N LEU A 836 -0.75 -111.95 -80.58
CA LEU A 836 -1.01 -110.54 -80.28
C LEU A 836 -1.84 -109.86 -81.36
N SER A 837 -1.27 -109.62 -82.55
CA SER A 837 -2.03 -109.01 -83.66
C SER A 837 -2.92 -110.02 -84.38
N GLY A 838 -2.66 -111.32 -84.22
CA GLY A 838 -3.42 -112.42 -84.79
C GLY A 838 -2.90 -112.85 -86.16
N LEU A 839 -3.19 -114.08 -86.55
CA LEU A 839 -2.65 -114.65 -87.79
C LEU A 839 -3.41 -114.13 -89.02
N ALA A 840 -2.71 -113.47 -89.92
CA ALA A 840 -3.26 -112.98 -91.18
C ALA A 840 -3.25 -114.06 -92.30
N SER A 841 -2.24 -114.93 -92.39
CA SER A 841 -2.20 -116.01 -93.41
C SER A 841 -1.38 -117.25 -93.02
N CYS A 842 -1.66 -118.42 -93.63
CA CYS A 842 -0.88 -119.68 -93.53
C CYS A 842 -0.94 -120.43 -94.88
N THR A 843 0.20 -120.68 -95.52
CA THR A 843 0.29 -121.33 -96.85
C THR A 843 1.35 -122.44 -96.87
N VAL A 844 1.21 -123.50 -97.69
CA VAL A 844 2.23 -124.58 -97.82
C VAL A 844 2.60 -124.86 -99.27
N VAL A 845 3.89 -125.11 -99.53
CA VAL A 845 4.44 -125.47 -100.85
C VAL A 845 5.28 -126.74 -100.73
N THR A 846 5.06 -127.75 -101.59
CA THR A 846 5.85 -129.00 -101.60
C THR A 846 6.66 -129.16 -102.88
N THR A 847 7.96 -129.46 -102.78
CA THR A 847 8.93 -129.54 -103.90
C THR A 847 9.72 -130.87 -103.89
N GLY A 848 10.04 -131.42 -105.07
CA GLY A 848 10.86 -132.65 -105.25
C GLY A 848 10.40 -133.58 -106.40
N GLY A 849 11.16 -134.64 -106.69
CA GLY A 849 10.90 -135.62 -107.78
C GLY A 849 10.05 -136.83 -107.36
N PRO A 850 9.61 -137.72 -108.29
CA PRO A 850 8.72 -138.85 -107.94
C PRO A 850 9.33 -139.83 -106.93
N PHE A 851 10.66 -139.84 -106.83
CA PHE A 851 11.43 -140.59 -105.86
C PHE A 851 12.62 -139.73 -105.41
N GLY A 852 13.11 -139.94 -104.19
CA GLY A 852 14.20 -139.14 -103.62
C GLY A 852 13.71 -138.18 -102.54
N ALA A 853 14.50 -137.13 -102.28
CA ALA A 853 14.17 -136.13 -101.29
C ALA A 853 13.01 -135.23 -101.77
N MET A 854 12.14 -134.89 -100.84
CA MET A 854 10.99 -134.01 -101.00
C MET A 854 10.98 -133.02 -99.83
N THR A 855 10.47 -131.82 -100.03
CA THR A 855 10.43 -130.78 -99.01
C THR A 855 9.10 -130.05 -99.06
N SER A 856 8.45 -129.85 -97.92
CA SER A 856 7.22 -129.07 -97.77
C SER A 856 7.48 -127.87 -96.86
N THR A 857 7.21 -126.65 -97.30
CA THR A 857 7.42 -125.40 -96.53
C THR A 857 6.10 -124.67 -96.29
N ALA A 858 5.78 -124.41 -95.03
CA ALA A 858 4.70 -123.57 -94.55
C ALA A 858 5.19 -122.12 -94.33
N THR A 859 4.37 -121.12 -94.69
CA THR A 859 4.63 -119.69 -94.43
C THR A 859 3.41 -119.05 -93.79
N THR A 860 3.62 -118.31 -92.70
CA THR A 860 2.59 -117.60 -91.94
C THR A 860 2.92 -116.12 -91.78
N THR A 861 1.91 -115.26 -91.76
CA THR A 861 2.03 -113.79 -91.57
C THR A 861 0.99 -113.32 -90.56
N ASP A 862 1.31 -112.39 -89.68
CA ASP A 862 0.36 -111.77 -88.72
C ASP A 862 -0.22 -110.43 -89.22
N VAL A 863 -1.08 -109.78 -88.41
CA VAL A 863 -1.75 -108.52 -88.78
C VAL A 863 -0.82 -107.30 -88.70
N ALA A 864 0.17 -107.30 -87.81
CA ALA A 864 1.21 -106.27 -87.81
C ALA A 864 2.17 -106.40 -89.03
N GLY A 865 2.12 -107.54 -89.72
CA GLY A 865 2.86 -107.82 -90.94
C GLY A 865 4.16 -108.58 -90.71
N ASN A 866 4.38 -109.15 -89.52
CA ASN A 866 5.51 -110.04 -89.28
C ASN A 866 5.27 -111.40 -89.94
N VAL A 867 6.34 -112.08 -90.38
CA VAL A 867 6.26 -113.30 -91.23
C VAL A 867 7.19 -114.40 -90.70
N THR A 868 6.71 -115.65 -90.68
CA THR A 868 7.49 -116.83 -90.29
C THR A 868 7.31 -117.96 -91.31
N THR A 869 8.33 -118.80 -91.49
CA THR A 869 8.23 -120.01 -92.33
C THR A 869 8.77 -121.24 -91.60
N SER A 870 8.25 -122.43 -91.93
CA SER A 870 8.70 -123.71 -91.39
C SER A 870 8.70 -124.77 -92.47
N THR A 871 9.61 -125.74 -92.40
CA THR A 871 9.82 -126.72 -93.47
C THR A 871 9.96 -128.14 -92.93
N ALA A 872 9.39 -129.12 -93.63
CA ALA A 872 9.55 -130.55 -93.39
C ALA A 872 10.09 -131.27 -94.65
N SER A 873 11.23 -131.96 -94.52
CA SER A 873 11.88 -132.69 -95.59
C SER A 873 11.77 -134.20 -95.40
N TYR A 874 11.40 -134.95 -96.42
CA TYR A 874 11.22 -136.40 -96.33
C TYR A 874 11.73 -137.10 -97.59
N ARG A 875 11.84 -138.43 -97.59
CA ARG A 875 12.38 -139.21 -98.72
C ARG A 875 11.40 -140.24 -99.26
N VAL A 876 11.49 -140.57 -100.54
CA VAL A 876 10.67 -141.60 -101.19
C VAL A 876 11.57 -142.63 -101.90
N LEU A 877 11.41 -143.92 -101.60
CA LEU A 877 12.18 -145.02 -102.21
C LEU A 877 11.46 -145.65 -103.40
N GLY A 878 12.16 -145.74 -104.55
CA GLY A 878 11.68 -146.41 -105.77
C GLY A 878 12.18 -147.86 -105.95
N THR A 879 13.22 -148.28 -105.24
CA THR A 879 13.77 -149.66 -105.33
C THR A 879 13.95 -150.22 -103.92
N TRP A 880 13.48 -151.44 -103.66
CA TRP A 880 13.66 -152.09 -102.36
C TRP A 880 13.69 -153.62 -102.43
N LEU A 881 14.42 -154.27 -101.51
CA LEU A 881 14.39 -155.73 -101.35
C LEU A 881 13.36 -156.10 -100.28
N ALA A 882 12.39 -156.94 -100.65
CA ALA A 882 11.31 -157.34 -99.77
C ALA A 882 11.82 -158.11 -98.55
N ARG A 883 11.23 -157.84 -97.38
CA ARG A 883 11.56 -158.49 -96.09
C ARG A 883 13.06 -158.51 -95.79
N SER A 884 13.73 -157.45 -96.19
CA SER A 884 15.17 -157.31 -96.04
C SER A 884 15.44 -155.94 -95.43
N LYS A 885 16.37 -155.91 -94.47
CA LYS A 885 16.80 -154.67 -93.84
C LYS A 885 17.83 -154.03 -94.76
N GLN A 886 17.64 -152.77 -95.10
CA GLN A 886 18.67 -151.98 -95.74
C GLN A 886 19.58 -151.45 -94.62
N VAL A 887 20.83 -151.91 -94.62
CA VAL A 887 21.88 -151.49 -93.68
C VAL A 887 22.93 -150.77 -94.51
N GLY A 888 23.01 -149.45 -94.36
CA GLY A 888 23.74 -148.60 -95.29
C GLY A 888 23.18 -148.70 -96.71
N SER A 889 24.06 -148.91 -97.69
CA SER A 889 23.64 -149.08 -99.10
C SER A 889 23.33 -150.52 -99.48
N ALA A 890 23.47 -151.46 -98.54
CA ALA A 890 23.31 -152.89 -98.80
C ALA A 890 22.07 -153.48 -98.14
N TRP A 891 21.41 -154.37 -98.85
CA TRP A 891 20.26 -155.11 -98.37
C TRP A 891 20.72 -156.45 -97.82
N THR A 892 20.23 -156.83 -96.64
CA THR A 892 20.52 -158.14 -96.07
C THR A 892 19.85 -159.25 -96.89
N LEU A 893 20.61 -160.23 -97.36
CA LEU A 893 20.09 -161.43 -98.02
C LEU A 893 20.69 -162.68 -97.34
N GLY A 894 19.85 -163.47 -96.68
CA GLY A 894 20.30 -164.67 -95.97
C GLY A 894 20.87 -165.74 -96.91
N LYS A 895 21.72 -166.59 -96.37
CA LYS A 895 22.21 -167.78 -97.08
C LYS A 895 21.06 -168.78 -97.32
N GLY A 896 21.09 -169.54 -98.41
CA GLY A 896 19.99 -170.42 -98.85
C GLY A 896 18.67 -169.68 -99.17
N SER A 897 18.68 -168.34 -99.12
CA SER A 897 17.48 -167.55 -99.12
C SER A 897 17.17 -167.01 -100.51
N ARG A 898 15.88 -166.98 -100.82
CA ARG A 898 15.32 -166.25 -101.96
C ARG A 898 14.62 -164.98 -101.47
N ARG A 899 14.89 -163.84 -102.10
CA ARG A 899 14.19 -162.56 -101.83
C ARG A 899 13.74 -161.89 -103.12
N VAL A 900 12.74 -161.02 -102.99
CA VAL A 900 12.12 -160.29 -104.10
C VAL A 900 12.65 -158.87 -104.13
N LEU A 901 13.30 -158.49 -105.22
CA LEU A 901 13.70 -157.12 -105.49
C LEU A 901 12.55 -156.39 -106.18
N HIS A 902 11.99 -155.38 -105.54
CA HIS A 902 11.03 -154.45 -106.13
C HIS A 902 11.75 -153.27 -106.77
N VAL A 903 11.33 -152.93 -107.99
CA VAL A 903 11.86 -151.78 -108.74
C VAL A 903 10.70 -151.04 -109.38
N MET A 904 10.52 -149.77 -109.04
CA MET A 904 9.59 -148.88 -109.72
C MET A 904 10.31 -148.27 -110.93
N SER A 905 9.94 -148.67 -112.14
CA SER A 905 10.62 -148.27 -113.36
C SER A 905 9.65 -148.10 -114.52
N THR A 906 9.88 -147.08 -115.34
CA THR A 906 9.14 -146.88 -116.60
C THR A 906 9.59 -147.84 -117.70
N LYS A 907 10.79 -148.44 -117.58
CA LYS A 907 11.37 -149.41 -118.53
C LYS A 907 11.64 -150.76 -117.86
N ALA A 908 11.58 -151.85 -118.63
CA ALA A 908 11.92 -153.20 -118.16
C ALA A 908 13.34 -153.21 -117.56
N PRO A 909 13.49 -153.49 -116.24
CA PRO A 909 14.79 -153.44 -115.62
C PRO A 909 15.69 -154.57 -116.10
N LYS A 910 16.99 -154.30 -116.13
CA LYS A 910 18.02 -155.32 -116.38
C LYS A 910 18.93 -155.45 -115.19
N LEU A 911 19.30 -156.69 -114.89
CA LEU A 911 20.33 -157.00 -113.93
C LEU A 911 21.56 -157.55 -114.66
N SER A 912 22.74 -157.06 -114.32
CA SER A 912 23.99 -157.63 -114.82
C SER A 912 25.11 -157.63 -113.78
N GLY A 913 25.99 -158.62 -113.93
CA GLY A 913 27.20 -158.81 -113.15
C GLY A 913 27.10 -159.88 -112.06
N SER A 914 28.28 -160.40 -111.73
CA SER A 914 28.60 -161.28 -110.61
C SER A 914 27.90 -162.64 -110.62
N ASP A 915 28.71 -163.63 -110.98
CA ASP A 915 28.41 -165.08 -110.94
C ASP A 915 28.12 -165.62 -109.53
N ALA A 916 28.11 -164.77 -108.49
CA ALA A 916 27.91 -165.15 -107.09
C ALA A 916 26.44 -165.25 -106.63
N VAL A 917 25.49 -164.56 -107.27
CA VAL A 917 24.06 -164.53 -106.89
C VAL A 917 23.21 -164.64 -108.14
N THR A 918 22.31 -165.62 -108.19
CA THR A 918 21.42 -165.81 -109.34
C THR A 918 20.22 -164.89 -109.26
N ALA A 919 19.94 -164.25 -110.39
CA ALA A 919 18.76 -163.42 -110.57
C ALA A 919 17.81 -164.07 -111.56
N SER A 920 16.52 -164.14 -111.21
CA SER A 920 15.48 -164.45 -112.20
C SER A 920 15.32 -163.28 -113.17
N SER A 921 14.76 -163.55 -114.33
CA SER A 921 14.19 -162.49 -115.18
C SER A 921 13.17 -161.66 -114.38
N PHE A 922 13.12 -160.37 -114.70
CA PHE A 922 12.14 -159.46 -114.12
C PHE A 922 10.72 -159.79 -114.62
N ARG A 923 9.75 -159.65 -113.72
CA ARG A 923 8.31 -159.81 -113.98
C ARG A 923 7.59 -158.53 -113.59
N MET A 924 6.56 -158.15 -114.34
CA MET A 924 5.72 -157.01 -113.96
C MET A 924 4.75 -157.37 -112.83
N VAL A 925 4.51 -156.43 -111.91
CA VAL A 925 3.53 -156.58 -110.81
C VAL A 925 2.45 -155.49 -110.76
N GLY A 926 2.58 -154.41 -111.55
CA GLY A 926 1.53 -153.41 -111.69
C GLY A 926 2.02 -152.11 -112.35
N ARG A 927 1.15 -151.36 -113.02
CA ARG A 927 1.48 -150.07 -113.67
C ARG A 927 0.53 -148.97 -113.20
N THR A 928 1.05 -147.77 -112.98
CA THR A 928 0.23 -146.60 -112.69
C THR A 928 0.90 -145.34 -113.21
N GLY A 929 0.27 -144.73 -114.22
CA GLY A 929 0.89 -143.70 -115.04
C GLY A 929 2.07 -144.28 -115.84
N ALA A 930 3.14 -143.51 -115.95
CA ALA A 930 4.36 -143.93 -116.64
C ALA A 930 5.19 -144.97 -115.87
N ILE A 931 4.94 -145.16 -114.57
CA ILE A 931 5.77 -145.96 -113.67
C ILE A 931 5.17 -147.36 -113.48
N THR A 932 5.98 -148.38 -113.72
CA THR A 932 5.62 -149.80 -113.55
C THR A 932 6.42 -150.41 -112.41
N GLY A 933 5.77 -151.21 -111.57
CA GLY A 933 6.42 -152.05 -110.57
C GLY A 933 6.93 -153.34 -111.21
N TRP A 934 8.21 -153.62 -111.02
CA TRP A 934 8.90 -154.81 -111.52
C TRP A 934 9.50 -155.61 -110.37
N VAL A 935 9.53 -156.94 -110.51
CA VAL A 935 10.11 -157.84 -109.52
C VAL A 935 11.06 -158.87 -110.11
N ALA A 936 12.17 -159.11 -109.44
CA ALA A 936 13.08 -160.22 -109.73
C ALA A 936 13.40 -160.98 -108.43
N PHE A 937 13.62 -162.29 -108.55
CA PHE A 937 14.09 -163.12 -107.44
C PHE A 937 15.62 -163.15 -107.43
N LEU A 938 16.20 -162.91 -106.26
CA LEU A 938 17.63 -163.06 -106.01
C LEU A 938 17.83 -164.24 -105.07
N THR A 939 18.65 -165.21 -105.48
CA THR A 939 18.92 -166.46 -104.73
C THR A 939 20.41 -166.57 -104.39
N ALA A 940 20.70 -166.79 -103.10
CA ALA A 940 22.06 -166.97 -102.60
C ALA A 940 22.36 -168.46 -102.35
N PRO A 941 23.43 -169.01 -102.94
CA PRO A 941 23.80 -170.40 -102.74
C PRO A 941 24.44 -170.64 -101.36
N ASP A 942 24.34 -171.89 -100.89
CA ASP A 942 24.86 -172.34 -99.59
C ASP A 942 26.40 -172.39 -99.50
N SER A 943 27.10 -172.02 -100.58
CA SER A 943 28.54 -171.84 -100.59
C SER A 943 29.02 -170.43 -100.15
N LEU A 944 28.23 -169.35 -100.32
CA LEU A 944 28.73 -167.97 -100.10
C LEU A 944 29.05 -167.63 -98.64
N LYS A 945 30.17 -166.94 -98.36
CA LYS A 945 30.51 -166.52 -96.99
C LYS A 945 29.56 -165.43 -96.49
N ALA A 946 28.93 -165.66 -95.32
CA ALA A 946 28.22 -164.63 -94.57
C ALA A 946 29.18 -163.47 -94.25
N GLY A 947 28.74 -162.22 -94.50
CA GLY A 947 29.52 -160.98 -94.45
C GLY A 947 29.93 -160.45 -95.83
N ARG A 948 29.89 -161.29 -96.88
CA ARG A 948 30.23 -160.85 -98.23
C ARG A 948 29.17 -159.88 -98.77
N THR A 949 29.60 -158.78 -99.37
CA THR A 949 28.71 -157.88 -100.13
C THR A 949 28.78 -158.21 -101.62
N VAL A 950 27.62 -158.47 -102.23
CA VAL A 950 27.45 -158.72 -103.66
C VAL A 950 26.84 -157.47 -104.29
N SER A 951 27.44 -156.98 -105.37
CA SER A 951 26.93 -155.81 -106.10
C SER A 951 26.33 -156.27 -107.42
N LEU A 952 25.04 -156.01 -107.61
CA LEU A 952 24.31 -156.26 -108.84
C LEU A 952 24.04 -154.93 -109.52
N LYS A 953 24.38 -154.79 -110.81
CA LYS A 953 24.06 -153.58 -111.54
C LYS A 953 22.61 -153.67 -112.00
N LEU A 954 21.76 -152.80 -111.46
CA LEU A 954 20.37 -152.65 -111.83
C LEU A 954 20.24 -151.45 -112.77
N THR A 955 19.86 -151.69 -114.01
CA THR A 955 19.51 -150.62 -114.94
C THR A 955 17.99 -150.49 -114.99
N SER A 956 17.47 -149.31 -114.65
CA SER A 956 16.05 -148.98 -114.64
C SER A 956 15.82 -147.53 -115.10
N SER A 957 14.58 -147.04 -115.13
CA SER A 957 14.31 -145.62 -115.42
C SER A 957 14.79 -144.66 -114.34
N GLN A 958 15.18 -145.17 -113.16
CA GLN A 958 15.81 -144.39 -112.10
C GLN A 958 17.33 -144.20 -112.32
N GLY A 959 17.85 -144.58 -113.50
CA GLY A 959 19.28 -144.63 -113.80
C GLY A 959 19.91 -145.97 -113.43
N ALA A 960 21.22 -146.09 -113.65
CA ALA A 960 21.98 -147.26 -113.23
C ALA A 960 22.19 -147.20 -111.71
N GLN A 961 21.66 -148.20 -111.02
CA GLN A 961 21.80 -148.37 -109.58
C GLN A 961 22.67 -149.59 -109.31
N THR A 962 23.43 -149.54 -108.22
CA THR A 962 24.10 -150.73 -107.71
C THR A 962 23.26 -151.28 -106.58
N VAL A 963 22.62 -152.43 -106.79
CA VAL A 963 21.93 -153.16 -105.73
C VAL A 963 22.98 -153.96 -104.98
N ARG A 964 23.37 -153.45 -103.82
CA ARG A 964 24.28 -154.15 -102.92
C ARG A 964 23.49 -155.09 -102.03
N LEU A 965 23.93 -156.33 -101.97
CA LEU A 965 23.36 -157.39 -101.15
C LEU A 965 24.43 -157.83 -100.17
N SER A 966 24.22 -157.54 -98.90
CA SER A 966 25.06 -158.06 -97.83
C SER A 966 24.53 -159.43 -97.45
N ILE A 967 25.33 -160.47 -97.65
CA ILE A 967 24.92 -161.84 -97.36
C ILE A 967 25.02 -162.10 -95.86
N THR A 968 23.88 -162.39 -95.24
CA THR A 968 23.80 -162.71 -93.81
C THR A 968 23.80 -164.20 -93.60
N ARG A 969 24.07 -164.59 -92.36
CA ARG A 969 23.83 -165.96 -91.93
C ARG A 969 22.40 -166.39 -92.26
#